data_AF-A0A9P7A4I2-F1
#
_entry.id   AF-A0A9P7A4I2-F1
#
_cell.length_a   1.000
_cell.length_b   1.000
_cell.length_c   1.000
_cell.angle_alpha   90.00
_cell.angle_beta   90.00
_cell.angle_gamma   90.00
#
_symmetry.space_group_name_H-M   'P 1'
#
loop_
_entity.id
_entity.type
_entity.pdbx_description
1 polymer ?
#
loop_
_entity_poly.entity_id
_entity_poly.type
_entity_poly.pdbx_seq_one_letter_code
_entity_poly.pdbx_strand_id
1 'polypeptide(L)'
;MKRISVEEGSPPKRPRLEDNLSLFDETHRKNATDLLDPATDETNNIEAKVHMVFPCIGKQRQVNVEMREHGDTYRFLVLISSKVDELLPFPFAVNDRICLSLKGAQIQPRPQSSAPCYLPVMLVFKDGIAAMLMSGPSAGKVFSTWEGVDWYSTTCNIPRIGDVVRQHSTEDVEMPNANPPSKSPQPEIVASEKAREEPTPILASRQHLDSSATNLPQSGAQSPERELSKGQRRRRKKQALRSAALKARCESDGHEVVAPQTEAVASRAPSSPPTDVRSPPQVPSNERTGSGPEQTNSLSSNGATPVAVTTSSPPPANDPAHNHGPLAMKAGMTTQGGDQFIPIRKIEPGLGFFNVIGVVTSTKPLAQTRSQEWSRNFSIVDPSCMEDDVNVVTYNFTVNCFQKKHTEWLPQAEVGDIVLFRRLKTSTFRGGLNGIGYWDKLRWATYDTQARRFRDPDRNDAPHSEALDEGFGYSYSPYYEPSEQGKEAEYCAQLADWWKAIHAKEQGITTVQCAARPSREHHLISEVNPDTSPQGYFDCTVEILYIYENTSGPHAVYVTDYTVNPDTNPPQASWCSPELLSYVFKMEMWDDAGLLAKKMQPGEFWRLPNARVMTDSYLHFHGKLVETHKSKKLNEVEHGENLHFRALLERKKKFEQGGGASGSSARFDTKLIEDVDGEVAFFHCTVELLHVDLASAEEPVVYVTDYTFNPDLVNPAEPVPWALGLDRRIVKIVLEGGQRGRARDLQPGAIYRIKNLRLIRRSGVRCAFGRLGGDERLIIATNDRDKEEVQALLKRKEKWKSEMKRDGVSIEPAVNSTAKSLPPTPETSEDLTLKQVIASTVCPNTFTVVARVSDFYPFDLNQATYLRCTKCNTNLRRAWKRCVNCDDMFDTHCKWFYTLLFILEDDEGDNIIISACNKECKLLSGLPPVDLEADKDAFDRFVARVRPVIGNLEQVHDARTKQRVLPVVSPKMRFTVESWIAKDDRWYGLLECTPL
;
A
#
# COMPACT_ATOMS: atom_id res chain seq x y z
N MET A 1 -35.83 -6.66 58.98
CA MET A 1 -36.20 -7.23 57.67
C MET A 1 -35.00 -8.00 57.12
N LYS A 2 -35.28 -9.16 56.51
CA LYS A 2 -34.38 -10.33 56.36
C LYS A 2 -33.18 -10.09 55.43
N ARG A 3 -32.01 -10.60 55.84
CA ARG A 3 -30.87 -10.91 54.95
C ARG A 3 -31.24 -12.09 54.06
N ILE A 4 -31.00 -11.96 52.75
CA ILE A 4 -31.11 -13.05 51.77
C ILE A 4 -29.71 -13.68 51.66
N SER A 5 -29.59 -14.93 52.07
CA SER A 5 -28.44 -15.81 51.84
C SER A 5 -28.56 -16.42 50.44
N VAL A 6 -27.51 -16.31 49.64
CA VAL A 6 -27.36 -17.02 48.37
C VAL A 6 -26.84 -18.42 48.68
N GLU A 7 -27.61 -19.46 48.33
CA GLU A 7 -27.18 -20.86 48.39
C GLU A 7 -26.21 -21.17 47.23
N GLU A 8 -24.99 -21.57 47.56
CA GLU A 8 -24.09 -22.25 46.61
C GLU A 8 -24.55 -23.69 46.42
N GLY A 9 -25.00 -24.03 45.22
CA GLY A 9 -25.38 -25.39 44.85
C GLY A 9 -24.18 -26.33 44.76
N SER A 10 -24.34 -27.54 45.29
CA SER A 10 -23.35 -28.63 45.22
C SER A 10 -23.01 -29.03 43.78
N PRO A 11 -21.74 -29.35 43.45
CA PRO A 11 -21.34 -29.76 42.10
C PRO A 11 -22.03 -31.07 41.67
N PRO A 12 -22.41 -31.21 40.39
CA PRO A 12 -23.13 -32.37 39.89
C PRO A 12 -22.31 -33.68 40.03
N LYS A 13 -22.99 -34.76 40.44
CA LYS A 13 -22.40 -36.11 40.55
C LYS A 13 -21.96 -36.63 39.18
N ARG A 14 -20.79 -37.26 39.12
CA ARG A 14 -20.23 -37.86 37.89
C ARG A 14 -21.10 -39.05 37.41
N PRO A 15 -21.45 -39.14 36.11
CA PRO A 15 -22.15 -40.29 35.52
C PRO A 15 -21.27 -41.55 35.44
N ARG A 16 -21.88 -42.72 35.27
CA ARG A 16 -21.19 -44.02 35.07
C ARG A 16 -20.95 -44.30 33.58
N LEU A 17 -19.90 -45.08 33.28
CA LEU A 17 -19.37 -45.40 31.94
C LEU A 17 -20.39 -45.97 30.93
N GLU A 18 -21.41 -46.71 31.41
CA GLU A 18 -22.44 -47.32 30.55
C GLU A 18 -23.39 -46.28 29.92
N ASP A 19 -23.47 -45.07 30.48
CA ASP A 19 -24.28 -43.96 29.95
C ASP A 19 -23.57 -43.17 28.82
N ASN A 20 -22.35 -43.52 28.43
CA ASN A 20 -21.62 -42.74 27.41
C ASN A 20 -22.05 -43.04 25.97
N LEU A 21 -22.61 -44.23 25.70
CA LEU A 21 -23.12 -44.54 24.35
C LEU A 21 -24.34 -43.70 23.99
N SER A 22 -25.14 -43.28 24.97
CA SER A 22 -26.27 -42.39 24.72
C SER A 22 -25.85 -40.96 24.34
N LEU A 23 -24.59 -40.57 24.56
CA LEU A 23 -24.08 -39.24 24.18
C LEU A 23 -23.95 -39.08 22.65
N PHE A 24 -23.87 -40.17 21.91
CA PHE A 24 -23.70 -40.18 20.46
C PHE A 24 -24.90 -40.81 19.73
N ASP A 25 -26.08 -40.80 20.37
CA ASP A 25 -27.33 -41.24 19.75
C ASP A 25 -27.63 -40.36 18.52
N GLU A 26 -27.91 -40.99 17.38
CA GLU A 26 -28.23 -40.30 16.12
C GLU A 26 -29.49 -39.44 16.23
N THR A 27 -30.41 -39.77 17.14
CA THR A 27 -31.64 -38.99 17.38
C THR A 27 -31.37 -37.63 18.03
N HIS A 28 -30.20 -37.46 18.66
CA HIS A 28 -29.77 -36.20 19.28
C HIS A 28 -28.78 -35.41 18.41
N ARG A 29 -28.65 -35.78 17.13
CA ARG A 29 -27.74 -35.12 16.20
C ARG A 29 -28.29 -33.74 15.81
N LYS A 30 -27.47 -32.72 16.01
CA LYS A 30 -27.73 -31.34 15.60
C LYS A 30 -27.06 -31.00 14.29
N ASN A 31 -27.69 -30.09 13.56
CA ASN A 31 -27.18 -29.49 12.35
C ASN A 31 -26.31 -28.27 12.67
N ALA A 32 -25.67 -27.70 11.66
CA ALA A 32 -24.77 -26.56 11.86
C ALA A 32 -25.57 -25.30 12.25
N THR A 33 -26.75 -25.12 11.65
CA THR A 33 -27.67 -24.01 11.95
C THR A 33 -28.20 -24.03 13.39
N ASP A 34 -28.36 -25.21 13.99
CA ASP A 34 -28.81 -25.36 15.39
C ASP A 34 -27.82 -24.74 16.39
N LEU A 35 -26.52 -24.68 16.05
CA LEU A 35 -25.49 -24.06 16.91
C LEU A 35 -25.64 -22.54 17.04
N LEU A 36 -26.50 -21.92 16.24
CA LEU A 36 -26.83 -20.49 16.35
C LEU A 36 -27.82 -20.22 17.49
N ASP A 37 -28.50 -21.25 17.99
CA ASP A 37 -29.39 -21.13 19.14
C ASP A 37 -28.63 -21.42 20.45
N PRO A 38 -28.43 -20.40 21.31
CA PRO A 38 -27.76 -20.59 22.59
C PRO A 38 -28.51 -21.53 23.55
N ALA A 39 -29.77 -21.87 23.28
CA ALA A 39 -30.57 -22.81 24.07
C ALA A 39 -30.28 -24.29 23.78
N THR A 40 -29.20 -24.61 23.06
CA THR A 40 -28.85 -25.99 22.72
C THR A 40 -28.69 -26.83 23.99
N ASP A 41 -29.48 -27.90 24.12
CA ASP A 41 -29.45 -28.78 25.28
C ASP A 41 -28.11 -29.55 25.39
N GLU A 42 -27.72 -29.89 26.62
CA GLU A 42 -26.47 -30.60 26.93
C GLU A 42 -26.47 -32.08 26.45
N THR A 43 -27.58 -32.58 25.91
CA THR A 43 -27.72 -33.98 25.48
C THR A 43 -27.40 -34.21 24.00
N ASN A 44 -27.23 -33.14 23.23
CA ASN A 44 -26.99 -33.20 21.80
C ASN A 44 -25.56 -33.59 21.39
N ASN A 45 -25.42 -34.00 20.13
CA ASN A 45 -24.13 -34.18 19.47
C ASN A 45 -24.12 -33.57 18.06
N ILE A 46 -22.93 -33.35 17.51
CA ILE A 46 -22.74 -32.85 16.14
C ILE A 46 -21.72 -33.72 15.41
N GLU A 47 -21.99 -34.02 14.14
CA GLU A 47 -20.99 -34.69 13.29
C GLU A 47 -20.26 -33.65 12.45
N ALA A 48 -18.93 -33.60 12.56
CA ALA A 48 -18.10 -32.65 11.83
C ALA A 48 -16.80 -33.30 11.35
N LYS A 49 -16.23 -32.75 10.28
CA LYS A 49 -14.91 -33.12 9.76
C LYS A 49 -13.86 -32.17 10.35
N VAL A 50 -12.79 -32.71 10.90
CA VAL A 50 -11.66 -31.91 11.40
C VAL A 50 -10.98 -31.22 10.23
N HIS A 51 -11.19 -29.92 10.12
CA HIS A 51 -10.63 -29.09 9.05
C HIS A 51 -9.21 -28.64 9.39
N MET A 52 -8.97 -28.31 10.65
CA MET A 52 -7.66 -27.84 11.12
C MET A 52 -7.46 -28.16 12.60
N VAL A 53 -6.27 -28.58 12.97
CA VAL A 53 -5.85 -28.73 14.37
C VAL A 53 -4.77 -27.68 14.64
N PHE A 54 -5.02 -26.80 15.60
CA PHE A 54 -4.05 -25.80 16.02
C PHE A 54 -3.15 -26.39 17.12
N PRO A 55 -1.88 -25.97 17.25
CA PRO A 55 -1.09 -26.38 18.41
C PRO A 55 -1.67 -25.84 19.69
N CYS A 56 -1.25 -26.46 20.80
CA CYS A 56 -1.53 -25.91 22.12
C CYS A 56 -0.98 -24.48 22.23
N ILE A 57 -1.85 -23.55 22.58
CA ILE A 57 -1.47 -22.21 23.02
C ILE A 57 -1.78 -22.17 24.52
N GLY A 58 -0.73 -22.26 25.35
CA GLY A 58 -0.90 -22.53 26.78
C GLY A 58 -1.53 -23.91 27.03
N LYS A 59 -2.50 -23.98 27.94
CA LYS A 59 -3.27 -25.21 28.24
C LYS A 59 -4.51 -25.40 27.36
N GLN A 60 -4.67 -24.59 26.31
CA GLN A 60 -5.83 -24.66 25.43
C GLN A 60 -5.46 -25.30 24.10
N ARG A 61 -6.31 -26.23 23.66
CA ARG A 61 -6.30 -26.75 22.30
C ARG A 61 -7.40 -26.12 21.50
N GLN A 62 -7.14 -25.89 20.22
CA GLN A 62 -8.13 -25.37 19.30
C GLN A 62 -8.22 -26.30 18.10
N VAL A 63 -9.44 -26.58 17.67
CA VAL A 63 -9.74 -27.37 16.48
C VAL A 63 -10.76 -26.62 15.68
N ASN A 64 -10.52 -26.47 14.38
CA ASN A 64 -11.51 -26.00 13.45
C ASN A 64 -12.21 -27.19 12.83
N VAL A 65 -13.53 -27.21 12.88
CA VAL A 65 -14.34 -28.31 12.35
C VAL A 65 -15.26 -27.80 11.25
N GLU A 66 -15.53 -28.67 10.30
CA GLU A 66 -16.35 -28.43 9.10
C GLU A 66 -17.57 -29.35 9.12
N MET A 67 -18.77 -28.78 9.11
CA MET A 67 -20.04 -29.47 8.92
C MET A 67 -20.57 -29.21 7.51
N ARG A 68 -21.27 -30.18 6.93
CA ARG A 68 -21.97 -30.01 5.65
C ARG A 68 -23.45 -30.19 5.86
N GLU A 69 -24.24 -29.22 5.43
CA GLU A 69 -25.69 -29.19 5.59
C GLU A 69 -26.29 -28.58 4.32
N HIS A 70 -27.21 -29.31 3.68
CA HIS A 70 -27.87 -28.90 2.43
C HIS A 70 -26.94 -28.50 1.27
N GLY A 71 -25.72 -29.03 1.23
CA GLY A 71 -24.71 -28.70 0.21
C GLY A 71 -23.83 -27.50 0.59
N ASP A 72 -24.24 -26.73 1.59
CA ASP A 72 -23.42 -25.69 2.19
C ASP A 72 -22.43 -26.28 3.18
N THR A 73 -21.30 -25.59 3.32
CA THR A 73 -20.23 -25.97 4.23
C THR A 73 -20.16 -24.92 5.33
N TYR A 74 -20.28 -25.37 6.58
CA TYR A 74 -20.23 -24.53 7.77
C TYR A 74 -18.97 -24.86 8.57
N ARG A 75 -18.27 -23.84 9.05
CA ARG A 75 -17.06 -23.99 9.85
C ARG A 75 -17.16 -23.24 11.15
N PHE A 76 -16.60 -23.79 12.22
CA PHE A 76 -16.55 -23.12 13.52
C PHE A 76 -15.39 -23.67 14.37
N LEU A 77 -15.09 -22.91 15.41
CA LEU A 77 -13.96 -23.18 16.30
C LEU A 77 -14.41 -23.99 17.52
N VAL A 78 -13.65 -25.03 17.85
CA VAL A 78 -13.78 -25.81 19.07
C VAL A 78 -12.55 -25.53 19.94
N LEU A 79 -12.77 -24.98 21.13
CA LEU A 79 -11.74 -24.62 22.10
C LEU A 79 -11.83 -25.53 23.32
N ILE A 80 -10.76 -26.29 23.59
CA ILE A 80 -10.70 -27.29 24.65
C ILE A 80 -9.72 -26.76 25.70
N SER A 81 -10.24 -26.41 26.87
CA SER A 81 -9.51 -25.80 27.99
C SER A 81 -9.37 -26.80 29.14
N SER A 82 -8.90 -28.02 28.86
CA SER A 82 -8.81 -29.04 29.91
C SER A 82 -7.68 -28.73 30.88
N LYS A 83 -7.90 -29.03 32.18
CA LYS A 83 -6.85 -29.00 33.21
C LYS A 83 -5.83 -30.13 33.05
N VAL A 84 -6.10 -31.09 32.17
CA VAL A 84 -5.27 -32.28 31.96
C VAL A 84 -4.16 -31.93 30.95
N ASP A 85 -2.96 -31.67 31.47
CA ASP A 85 -1.74 -31.46 30.66
C ASP A 85 -1.37 -32.73 29.82
N GLU A 86 -2.05 -33.86 30.05
CA GLU A 86 -1.81 -35.18 29.43
C GLU A 86 -2.48 -35.41 28.07
N LEU A 87 -3.16 -34.42 27.47
CA LEU A 87 -3.82 -34.57 26.17
C LEU A 87 -2.86 -34.67 24.97
N LEU A 88 -1.59 -35.04 25.19
CA LEU A 88 -0.59 -35.27 24.14
C LEU A 88 -0.36 -36.78 23.98
N PRO A 89 -0.49 -37.33 22.75
CA PRO A 89 -0.86 -36.67 21.50
C PRO A 89 -2.37 -36.39 21.40
N PHE A 90 -2.73 -35.32 20.68
CA PHE A 90 -4.12 -35.01 20.37
C PHE A 90 -4.68 -36.06 19.41
N PRO A 91 -5.88 -36.64 19.67
CA PRO A 91 -6.32 -37.85 18.97
C PRO A 91 -6.83 -37.59 17.55
N PHE A 92 -7.01 -36.34 17.14
CA PHE A 92 -7.61 -36.00 15.85
C PHE A 92 -6.57 -35.58 14.83
N ALA A 93 -6.61 -36.19 13.66
CA ALA A 93 -5.88 -35.76 12.47
C ALA A 93 -6.75 -34.87 11.59
N VAL A 94 -6.10 -34.08 10.71
CA VAL A 94 -6.81 -33.31 9.69
C VAL A 94 -7.52 -34.28 8.74
N ASN A 95 -8.79 -33.98 8.45
CA ASN A 95 -9.76 -34.77 7.69
C ASN A 95 -10.48 -35.90 8.43
N ASP A 96 -10.21 -36.15 9.71
CA ASP A 96 -11.01 -37.10 10.48
C ASP A 96 -12.45 -36.62 10.61
N ARG A 97 -13.43 -37.51 10.39
CA ARG A 97 -14.83 -37.26 10.77
C ARG A 97 -15.00 -37.64 12.23
N ILE A 98 -15.56 -36.74 13.01
CA ILE A 98 -15.81 -36.92 14.44
C ILE A 98 -17.28 -36.63 14.75
N CYS A 99 -17.85 -37.37 15.69
CA CYS A 99 -19.10 -37.02 16.34
C CYS A 99 -18.75 -36.42 17.70
N LEU A 100 -19.05 -35.14 17.92
CA LEU A 100 -18.68 -34.39 19.11
C LEU A 100 -19.91 -34.20 20.00
N SER A 101 -19.85 -34.66 21.25
CA SER A 101 -20.90 -34.42 22.23
C SER A 101 -20.89 -32.96 22.67
N LEU A 102 -22.07 -32.33 22.72
CA LEU A 102 -22.25 -30.96 23.20
C LEU A 102 -22.40 -30.87 24.73
N LYS A 103 -22.32 -31.99 25.43
CA LYS A 103 -22.33 -32.02 26.90
C LYS A 103 -21.19 -31.16 27.45
N GLY A 104 -21.52 -30.21 28.32
CA GLY A 104 -20.54 -29.26 28.90
C GLY A 104 -19.92 -28.27 27.91
N ALA A 105 -20.39 -28.21 26.66
CA ALA A 105 -19.96 -27.21 25.69
C ALA A 105 -20.63 -25.86 25.99
N GLN A 106 -19.84 -24.79 26.04
CA GLN A 106 -20.37 -23.42 26.06
C GLN A 106 -20.33 -22.86 24.64
N ILE A 107 -21.48 -22.60 24.05
CA ILE A 107 -21.57 -21.89 22.77
C ILE A 107 -21.30 -20.41 23.05
N GLN A 108 -20.20 -19.89 22.54
CA GLN A 108 -19.84 -18.47 22.68
C GLN A 108 -19.89 -17.78 21.32
N PRO A 109 -20.37 -16.52 21.26
CA PRO A 109 -20.31 -15.74 20.05
C PRO A 109 -18.84 -15.50 19.67
N ARG A 110 -18.54 -15.73 18.41
CA ARG A 110 -17.21 -15.48 17.84
C ARG A 110 -17.22 -14.12 17.13
N PRO A 111 -16.16 -13.30 17.24
CA PRO A 111 -16.00 -12.12 16.40
C PRO A 111 -16.16 -12.49 14.91
N GLN A 112 -16.81 -11.63 14.12
CA GLN A 112 -17.10 -11.91 12.72
C GLN A 112 -15.82 -12.32 11.98
N SER A 113 -15.82 -13.57 11.49
CA SER A 113 -14.78 -14.07 10.59
C SER A 113 -14.99 -13.45 9.22
N SER A 114 -13.90 -13.15 8.50
CA SER A 114 -13.96 -12.71 7.10
C SER A 114 -14.40 -13.84 6.15
N ALA A 115 -14.65 -15.03 6.67
CA ALA A 115 -14.93 -16.23 5.92
C ALA A 115 -16.42 -16.47 5.62
N PRO A 116 -16.83 -16.52 4.32
CA PRO A 116 -18.23 -16.72 3.93
C PRO A 116 -18.85 -18.10 4.29
N CYS A 117 -18.25 -18.87 5.19
CA CYS A 117 -18.74 -20.18 5.61
C CYS A 117 -18.57 -20.41 7.12
N TYR A 118 -18.19 -19.38 7.89
CA TYR A 118 -18.03 -19.54 9.33
C TYR A 118 -19.29 -19.16 10.06
N LEU A 119 -19.73 -20.07 10.93
CA LEU A 119 -20.74 -19.71 11.91
C LEU A 119 -20.12 -18.70 12.89
N PRO A 120 -20.86 -17.67 13.32
CA PRO A 120 -20.41 -16.68 14.30
C PRO A 120 -20.38 -17.25 15.72
N VAL A 121 -20.00 -18.52 15.88
CA VAL A 121 -19.98 -19.25 17.15
C VAL A 121 -18.68 -20.03 17.32
N MET A 122 -18.35 -20.29 18.58
CA MET A 122 -17.30 -21.21 18.97
C MET A 122 -17.76 -22.08 20.14
N LEU A 123 -17.39 -23.35 20.13
CA LEU A 123 -17.68 -24.29 21.21
C LEU A 123 -16.53 -24.31 22.19
N VAL A 124 -16.80 -23.93 23.44
CA VAL A 124 -15.78 -23.87 24.51
C VAL A 124 -16.03 -24.98 25.53
N PHE A 125 -15.13 -25.94 25.58
CA PHE A 125 -15.14 -27.06 26.53
C PHE A 125 -14.16 -26.76 27.66
N LYS A 126 -14.67 -26.38 28.83
CA LYS A 126 -13.84 -26.06 30.02
C LYS A 126 -13.55 -27.27 30.89
N ASP A 127 -14.52 -28.16 31.05
CA ASP A 127 -14.44 -29.26 32.01
C ASP A 127 -14.05 -30.59 31.37
N GLY A 128 -13.94 -30.61 30.04
CA GLY A 128 -13.64 -31.78 29.24
C GLY A 128 -14.51 -31.82 27.99
N ILE A 129 -14.16 -32.73 27.09
CA ILE A 129 -14.76 -33.04 25.80
C ILE A 129 -14.98 -34.56 25.71
N ALA A 130 -16.05 -34.98 25.02
CA ALA A 130 -16.20 -36.32 24.49
C ALA A 130 -16.45 -36.29 22.97
N ALA A 131 -15.68 -37.06 22.22
CA ALA A 131 -15.83 -37.18 20.77
C ALA A 131 -15.59 -38.63 20.31
N MET A 132 -16.39 -39.11 19.36
CA MET A 132 -16.23 -40.41 18.73
C MET A 132 -15.64 -40.23 17.32
N LEU A 133 -14.59 -40.96 16.97
CA LEU A 133 -14.08 -40.95 15.60
C LEU A 133 -15.01 -41.76 14.69
N MET A 134 -15.53 -41.14 13.64
CA MET A 134 -16.44 -41.76 12.66
C MET A 134 -15.70 -42.34 11.45
N SER A 135 -14.46 -41.91 11.21
CA SER A 135 -13.63 -42.37 10.08
C SER A 135 -12.17 -42.59 10.49
N GLY A 136 -11.42 -43.31 9.65
CA GLY A 136 -9.99 -43.55 9.84
C GLY A 136 -9.68 -44.87 10.58
N PRO A 137 -8.39 -45.16 10.87
CA PRO A 137 -7.97 -46.41 11.50
C PRO A 137 -8.46 -46.58 12.95
N SER A 138 -9.04 -45.54 13.54
CA SER A 138 -9.63 -45.54 14.88
C SER A 138 -11.14 -45.26 14.88
N ALA A 139 -11.83 -45.53 13.76
CA ALA A 139 -13.28 -45.37 13.68
C ALA A 139 -14.01 -46.22 14.74
N GLY A 140 -15.01 -45.64 15.40
CA GLY A 140 -15.72 -46.22 16.55
C GLY A 140 -15.08 -45.95 17.90
N LYS A 141 -13.83 -45.44 17.95
CA LYS A 141 -13.17 -45.12 19.22
C LYS A 141 -13.77 -43.85 19.81
N VAL A 142 -14.25 -43.95 21.05
CA VAL A 142 -14.72 -42.82 21.85
C VAL A 142 -13.55 -42.25 22.65
N PHE A 143 -13.36 -40.95 22.54
CA PHE A 143 -12.40 -40.17 23.32
C PHE A 143 -13.17 -39.29 24.30
N SER A 144 -13.03 -39.53 25.61
CA SER A 144 -13.64 -38.73 26.66
C SER A 144 -12.57 -38.25 27.63
N THR A 145 -12.63 -36.99 28.04
CA THR A 145 -11.68 -36.40 29.01
C THR A 145 -12.30 -36.15 30.39
N TRP A 146 -13.60 -36.44 30.56
CA TRP A 146 -14.29 -36.34 31.85
C TRP A 146 -13.98 -37.53 32.77
N GLU A 147 -13.59 -38.65 32.18
CA GLU A 147 -13.31 -39.88 32.88
C GLU A 147 -11.81 -39.96 33.07
N GLY A 148 -11.35 -39.82 34.31
CA GLY A 148 -9.93 -39.98 34.70
C GLY A 148 -9.45 -41.43 34.59
N VAL A 149 -9.83 -42.12 33.53
CA VAL A 149 -9.44 -43.48 33.20
C VAL A 149 -8.26 -43.38 32.24
N ASP A 150 -7.18 -44.09 32.56
CA ASP A 150 -6.00 -44.21 31.70
C ASP A 150 -6.43 -44.63 30.28
N TRP A 151 -6.35 -43.68 29.35
CA TRP A 151 -6.87 -43.78 27.98
C TRP A 151 -6.10 -44.75 27.09
N TYR A 152 -5.02 -45.34 27.61
CA TYR A 152 -4.27 -46.43 26.96
C TYR A 152 -4.94 -47.81 27.12
N SER A 153 -5.95 -47.97 28.00
CA SER A 153 -6.37 -49.32 28.46
C SER A 153 -7.69 -49.85 27.91
N THR A 154 -8.54 -49.04 27.26
CA THR A 154 -9.91 -49.47 26.90
C THR A 154 -10.18 -49.41 25.40
N THR A 155 -9.86 -50.49 24.68
CA THR A 155 -10.46 -50.79 23.38
C THR A 155 -11.75 -51.58 23.61
N CYS A 156 -12.89 -50.90 23.79
CA CYS A 156 -14.18 -51.57 23.66
C CYS A 156 -14.50 -51.69 22.15
N ASN A 157 -14.38 -52.89 21.60
CA ASN A 157 -14.86 -53.20 20.25
C ASN A 157 -16.40 -53.24 20.28
N ILE A 158 -17.05 -52.32 19.57
CA ILE A 158 -18.51 -52.32 19.38
C ILE A 158 -18.84 -53.34 18.25
N PRO A 159 -19.72 -54.34 18.47
CA PRO A 159 -20.16 -55.24 17.40
C PRO A 159 -21.10 -54.52 16.42
N ARG A 160 -21.00 -54.82 15.12
CA ARG A 160 -21.90 -54.29 14.08
C ARG A 160 -23.30 -54.93 14.20
N ILE A 161 -24.34 -54.13 13.96
CA ILE A 161 -25.79 -54.49 14.00
C ILE A 161 -26.21 -55.56 12.95
N GLY A 162 -25.28 -56.17 12.22
CA GLY A 162 -25.56 -57.20 11.21
C GLY A 162 -25.61 -58.66 11.70
N ASP A 163 -25.14 -58.96 12.93
CA ASP A 163 -24.83 -60.35 13.32
C ASP A 163 -25.88 -61.04 14.22
N VAL A 164 -27.08 -60.45 14.37
CA VAL A 164 -28.21 -61.14 14.99
C VAL A 164 -28.94 -61.95 13.92
N VAL A 165 -28.43 -63.15 13.63
CA VAL A 165 -29.16 -64.39 13.24
C VAL A 165 -28.15 -65.41 12.68
N ARG A 166 -27.64 -66.29 13.55
CA ARG A 166 -27.50 -67.76 13.39
C ARG A 166 -26.62 -68.34 14.51
N GLN A 167 -27.23 -69.17 15.36
CA GLN A 167 -26.55 -70.19 16.18
C GLN A 167 -26.00 -71.30 15.25
N HIS A 168 -25.02 -72.17 15.52
CA HIS A 168 -24.54 -72.89 16.73
C HIS A 168 -23.13 -73.54 16.43
N SER A 169 -22.42 -73.95 17.51
CA SER A 169 -21.34 -75.00 17.64
C SER A 169 -19.96 -74.71 16.99
N THR A 170 -18.77 -74.98 17.57
CA THR A 170 -18.29 -75.77 18.74
C THR A 170 -16.79 -75.44 18.99
N GLU A 171 -16.31 -75.49 20.27
CA GLU A 171 -15.03 -76.02 20.85
C GLU A 171 -13.68 -75.89 20.06
N ASP A 172 -12.47 -75.66 20.59
CA ASP A 172 -11.84 -75.74 21.93
C ASP A 172 -10.33 -75.30 21.86
N VAL A 173 -9.67 -75.04 23.02
CA VAL A 173 -8.21 -75.26 23.36
C VAL A 173 -7.14 -74.29 22.72
N GLU A 174 -6.06 -73.74 23.33
CA GLU A 174 -5.25 -73.87 24.57
C GLU A 174 -4.35 -72.60 24.77
N MET A 175 -3.88 -72.36 26.00
CA MET A 175 -2.79 -71.43 26.44
C MET A 175 -1.42 -72.18 26.52
N PRO A 176 -0.21 -71.66 26.98
CA PRO A 176 0.15 -70.40 27.68
C PRO A 176 1.56 -69.74 27.42
N ASN A 177 1.75 -68.53 28.01
CA ASN A 177 2.92 -67.92 28.73
C ASN A 177 4.38 -67.83 28.18
N ALA A 178 5.00 -66.63 28.33
CA ALA A 178 6.01 -66.30 29.38
C ALA A 178 6.69 -64.90 29.19
N ASN A 179 6.81 -64.11 30.29
CA ASN A 179 7.75 -62.97 30.50
C ASN A 179 9.12 -63.50 31.07
N PRO A 180 10.14 -62.73 31.60
CA PRO A 180 10.38 -61.27 31.84
C PRO A 180 11.91 -60.84 31.66
N PRO A 181 12.59 -59.91 32.42
CA PRO A 181 12.35 -58.52 32.95
C PRO A 181 13.53 -57.47 32.84
N SER A 182 13.26 -56.24 33.33
CA SER A 182 14.13 -55.33 34.17
C SER A 182 15.10 -54.35 33.45
N LYS A 183 15.43 -53.10 33.85
CA LYS A 183 15.43 -52.31 35.11
C LYS A 183 15.64 -50.78 34.81
N SER A 184 15.16 -49.91 35.70
CA SER A 184 15.46 -48.44 35.84
C SER A 184 16.68 -48.22 36.79
N PRO A 185 17.18 -47.00 37.18
CA PRO A 185 16.44 -45.84 37.73
C PRO A 185 16.99 -44.39 37.49
N GLN A 186 16.23 -43.39 37.96
CA GLN A 186 16.50 -41.94 38.11
C GLN A 186 17.50 -41.58 39.25
N PRO A 187 17.85 -40.28 39.42
CA PRO A 187 17.30 -39.43 40.52
C PRO A 187 17.00 -37.97 40.06
N GLU A 188 16.09 -37.14 40.60
CA GLU A 188 15.64 -36.64 41.93
C GLU A 188 16.19 -35.23 42.28
N ILE A 189 15.30 -34.42 42.87
CA ILE A 189 15.16 -32.95 42.97
C ILE A 189 15.80 -32.38 44.24
N VAL A 190 16.32 -31.14 44.27
CA VAL A 190 16.16 -30.16 45.40
C VAL A 190 16.36 -28.70 44.91
N ALA A 191 15.52 -27.79 45.42
CA ALA A 191 15.47 -26.34 45.20
C ALA A 191 16.27 -25.52 46.25
N SER A 192 16.56 -24.23 46.01
CA SER A 192 16.38 -23.11 46.99
C SER A 192 16.92 -21.76 46.46
N GLU A 193 16.44 -20.68 47.09
CA GLU A 193 16.36 -19.28 46.71
C GLU A 193 17.63 -18.39 46.88
N LYS A 194 17.54 -17.21 46.25
CA LYS A 194 17.80 -15.84 46.77
C LYS A 194 19.13 -15.09 46.47
N ALA A 195 18.92 -13.91 45.88
CA ALA A 195 19.46 -12.57 46.20
C ALA A 195 20.80 -12.08 45.59
N ARG A 196 20.65 -11.11 44.66
CA ARG A 196 21.17 -9.72 44.63
C ARG A 196 22.68 -9.43 44.43
N GLU A 197 22.89 -8.39 43.62
CA GLU A 197 24.04 -7.46 43.48
C GLU A 197 24.97 -7.60 42.25
N GLU A 198 24.85 -6.60 41.36
CA GLU A 198 25.84 -5.98 40.47
C GLU A 198 26.94 -5.22 41.29
N PRO A 199 28.03 -4.62 40.72
CA PRO A 199 28.45 -4.45 39.30
C PRO A 199 29.99 -4.59 38.98
N THR A 200 30.31 -4.84 37.69
CA THR A 200 31.52 -4.41 36.89
C THR A 200 32.99 -4.72 37.34
N PRO A 201 34.03 -4.46 36.51
CA PRO A 201 34.37 -4.96 35.16
C PRO A 201 35.85 -5.48 35.14
N ILE A 202 36.41 -5.79 33.94
CA ILE A 202 37.83 -5.60 33.50
C ILE A 202 38.41 -6.75 32.64
N LEU A 203 38.80 -6.34 31.43
CA LEU A 203 39.93 -6.72 30.56
C LEU A 203 40.44 -8.18 30.43
N ALA A 204 40.37 -8.61 29.16
CA ALA A 204 41.49 -8.81 28.23
C ALA A 204 42.39 -10.06 28.30
N SER A 205 42.49 -10.65 27.10
CA SER A 205 43.73 -11.08 26.43
C SER A 205 44.43 -12.36 26.88
N ARG A 206 44.47 -13.33 25.96
CA ARG A 206 45.68 -14.04 25.50
C ARG A 206 45.26 -15.02 24.39
N GLN A 207 45.67 -14.81 23.14
CA GLN A 207 46.98 -15.13 22.56
C GLN A 207 47.37 -16.61 22.63
N HIS A 208 47.66 -17.10 21.43
CA HIS A 208 48.85 -17.88 21.03
C HIS A 208 48.76 -19.41 20.87
N LEU A 209 49.20 -19.79 19.66
CA LEU A 209 50.15 -20.86 19.29
C LEU A 209 49.61 -22.21 18.86
N ASP A 210 49.81 -22.40 17.54
CA ASP A 210 50.64 -23.43 16.94
C ASP A 210 50.04 -24.77 16.51
N SER A 211 49.99 -24.90 15.18
CA SER A 211 50.94 -25.70 14.39
C SER A 211 51.27 -27.10 14.92
N SER A 212 50.93 -28.13 14.14
CA SER A 212 51.96 -29.02 13.57
C SER A 212 51.37 -30.08 12.64
N ALA A 213 52.18 -30.42 11.65
CA ALA A 213 51.91 -31.32 10.56
C ALA A 213 52.16 -32.80 10.93
N THR A 214 51.94 -33.62 9.90
CA THR A 214 52.66 -34.85 9.50
C THR A 214 52.09 -36.23 9.85
N ASN A 215 51.83 -36.96 8.74
CA ASN A 215 52.20 -38.36 8.44
C ASN A 215 51.07 -39.40 8.19
N LEU A 216 51.21 -39.96 6.99
CA LEU A 216 50.63 -41.17 6.36
C LEU A 216 50.73 -42.44 7.24
N PRO A 217 49.94 -43.50 6.93
CA PRO A 217 50.47 -44.56 6.07
C PRO A 217 49.50 -45.11 4.99
N GLN A 218 50.12 -45.72 3.98
CA GLN A 218 49.55 -46.45 2.84
C GLN A 218 49.04 -47.87 3.19
N SER A 219 48.06 -48.36 2.41
CA SER A 219 47.84 -49.74 1.90
C SER A 219 46.38 -49.83 1.40
N GLY A 220 45.94 -50.47 0.32
CA GLY A 220 46.49 -51.41 -0.64
C GLY A 220 45.37 -51.76 -1.65
N ALA A 221 45.73 -52.40 -2.75
CA ALA A 221 45.00 -52.47 -4.04
C ALA A 221 43.70 -53.31 -4.10
N GLN A 222 42.81 -52.96 -5.05
CA GLN A 222 42.20 -53.87 -6.05
C GLN A 222 41.43 -53.10 -7.15
N SER A 223 41.41 -53.65 -8.37
CA SER A 223 40.87 -53.13 -9.64
C SER A 223 40.12 -54.28 -10.36
N PRO A 224 39.51 -54.11 -11.56
CA PRO A 224 38.59 -53.06 -12.04
C PRO A 224 37.32 -53.64 -12.70
N GLU A 225 36.18 -52.92 -12.64
CA GLU A 225 35.06 -53.12 -13.60
C GLU A 225 34.93 -51.89 -14.51
N ARG A 226 35.00 -52.14 -15.82
CA ARG A 226 34.88 -51.13 -16.87
C ARG A 226 33.43 -50.68 -17.02
N GLU A 227 33.06 -49.56 -16.41
CA GLU A 227 31.87 -48.81 -16.79
C GLU A 227 32.13 -47.90 -17.99
N LEU A 228 31.29 -48.04 -19.01
CA LEU A 228 31.31 -47.20 -20.22
C LEU A 228 31.03 -45.73 -19.87
N SER A 229 31.87 -44.83 -20.39
CA SER A 229 31.83 -43.41 -20.00
C SER A 229 30.53 -42.71 -20.40
N LYS A 230 30.10 -41.77 -19.55
CA LYS A 230 28.90 -40.91 -19.75
C LYS A 230 28.92 -40.16 -21.11
N GLY A 231 30.10 -39.98 -21.73
CA GLY A 231 30.24 -39.41 -23.07
C GLY A 231 29.70 -40.30 -24.20
N GLN A 232 29.87 -41.62 -24.10
CA GLN A 232 29.34 -42.56 -25.11
C GLN A 232 27.81 -42.70 -25.02
N ARG A 233 27.21 -42.62 -23.82
CA ARG A 233 25.75 -42.56 -23.64
C ARG A 233 25.12 -41.29 -24.23
N ARG A 234 25.79 -40.14 -24.11
CA ARG A 234 25.33 -38.87 -24.72
C ARG A 234 25.41 -38.85 -26.24
N ARG A 235 26.45 -39.46 -26.85
CA ARG A 235 26.56 -39.56 -28.32
C ARG A 235 25.48 -40.46 -28.93
N ARG A 236 25.17 -41.61 -28.30
CA ARG A 236 24.08 -42.49 -28.77
C ARG A 236 22.69 -41.83 -28.66
N LYS A 237 22.42 -41.07 -27.60
CA LYS A 237 21.14 -40.36 -27.43
C LYS A 237 20.97 -39.21 -28.44
N LYS A 238 22.06 -38.50 -28.79
CA LYS A 238 22.03 -37.42 -29.80
C LYS A 238 21.93 -37.96 -31.24
N GLN A 239 22.45 -39.16 -31.49
CA GLN A 239 22.34 -39.83 -32.79
C GLN A 239 20.93 -40.42 -33.01
N ALA A 240 20.30 -40.97 -31.96
CA ALA A 240 18.91 -41.46 -32.00
C ALA A 240 17.87 -40.34 -32.25
N LEU A 241 18.09 -39.15 -31.68
CA LEU A 241 17.23 -37.97 -31.91
C LEU A 241 17.37 -37.41 -33.34
N ARG A 242 18.57 -37.45 -33.94
CA ARG A 242 18.76 -37.04 -35.34
C ARG A 242 18.13 -38.01 -36.33
N SER A 243 18.13 -39.32 -36.05
CA SER A 243 17.44 -40.31 -36.89
C SER A 243 15.91 -40.27 -36.77
N ALA A 244 15.36 -39.79 -35.65
CA ALA A 244 13.92 -39.61 -35.48
C ALA A 244 13.39 -38.36 -36.22
N ALA A 245 14.16 -37.26 -36.24
CA ALA A 245 13.77 -36.03 -36.93
C ALA A 245 13.82 -36.15 -38.47
N LEU A 246 14.63 -37.06 -39.01
CA LEU A 246 14.70 -37.35 -40.45
C LEU A 246 13.58 -38.29 -40.96
N LYS A 247 12.78 -38.89 -40.06
CA LYS A 247 11.70 -39.82 -40.41
C LYS A 247 10.30 -39.23 -40.35
N ALA A 248 10.16 -37.95 -39.96
CA ALA A 248 8.88 -37.26 -39.81
C ALA A 248 8.59 -36.22 -40.91
N ARG A 249 9.26 -36.33 -42.07
CA ARG A 249 9.09 -35.39 -43.19
C ARG A 249 8.92 -36.13 -44.52
N CYS A 250 7.89 -36.95 -44.59
CA CYS A 250 7.26 -37.42 -45.83
C CYS A 250 5.74 -37.43 -45.58
N GLU A 251 4.97 -37.08 -46.61
CA GLU A 251 3.50 -36.99 -46.68
C GLU A 251 2.89 -35.61 -46.37
N SER A 252 2.98 -34.69 -47.34
CA SER A 252 1.79 -34.18 -48.04
C SER A 252 2.22 -33.27 -49.22
N ASP A 253 2.13 -33.83 -50.43
CA ASP A 253 1.89 -33.08 -51.68
C ASP A 253 0.58 -32.29 -51.54
N GLY A 254 0.28 -31.18 -52.22
CA GLY A 254 0.91 -30.41 -53.27
C GLY A 254 -0.16 -29.44 -53.82
N HIS A 255 0.21 -28.20 -54.17
CA HIS A 255 -0.40 -27.48 -55.28
C HIS A 255 0.50 -26.32 -55.72
N GLU A 256 1.06 -26.52 -56.91
CA GLU A 256 1.79 -25.64 -57.82
C GLU A 256 0.83 -24.54 -58.35
N VAL A 257 1.25 -23.31 -58.65
CA VAL A 257 1.61 -22.85 -60.01
C VAL A 257 1.96 -21.34 -60.00
N VAL A 258 3.16 -21.04 -60.52
CA VAL A 258 3.58 -19.88 -61.37
C VAL A 258 3.90 -18.50 -60.75
N ALA A 259 5.20 -18.18 -60.81
CA ALA A 259 5.78 -16.83 -60.87
C ALA A 259 5.65 -16.23 -62.30
N PRO A 260 5.80 -14.92 -62.52
CA PRO A 260 7.16 -14.44 -62.80
C PRO A 260 7.49 -12.99 -62.38
N GLN A 261 8.79 -12.82 -62.09
CA GLN A 261 9.72 -11.75 -62.52
C GLN A 261 9.41 -10.26 -62.34
N THR A 262 10.28 -9.64 -61.52
CA THR A 262 11.09 -8.42 -61.76
C THR A 262 10.69 -7.48 -62.91
N GLU A 263 10.47 -6.21 -62.59
CA GLU A 263 11.24 -5.08 -63.14
C GLU A 263 11.07 -3.78 -62.33
N ALA A 264 12.10 -2.94 -62.40
CA ALA A 264 12.26 -1.66 -61.71
C ALA A 264 11.39 -0.54 -62.32
N VAL A 265 11.06 0.49 -61.53
CA VAL A 265 11.02 1.92 -61.96
C VAL A 265 10.87 2.83 -60.72
N ALA A 266 11.59 3.93 -60.75
CA ALA A 266 11.67 5.00 -59.76
C ALA A 266 10.38 5.86 -59.64
N SER A 267 10.21 6.53 -58.49
CA SER A 267 10.16 8.02 -58.38
C SER A 267 9.31 8.54 -57.20
N ARG A 268 9.80 9.66 -56.65
CA ARG A 268 9.10 10.77 -55.97
C ARG A 268 8.80 10.71 -54.46
N ALA A 269 9.54 11.57 -53.77
CA ALA A 269 9.15 12.26 -52.54
C ALA A 269 7.92 13.17 -52.74
N PRO A 270 7.27 13.59 -51.64
CA PRO A 270 7.11 15.04 -51.48
C PRO A 270 7.33 15.57 -50.05
N SER A 271 7.72 16.84 -50.07
CA SER A 271 7.94 17.81 -49.00
C SER A 271 6.70 18.20 -48.19
N SER A 272 6.94 18.54 -46.93
CA SER A 272 6.03 19.20 -45.99
C SER A 272 5.86 20.71 -46.26
N PRO A 273 4.71 21.32 -45.88
CA PRO A 273 4.57 22.77 -45.74
C PRO A 273 4.45 23.24 -44.27
N PRO A 274 4.76 24.52 -43.98
CA PRO A 274 4.67 25.13 -42.65
C PRO A 274 3.26 25.68 -42.38
N THR A 275 2.87 25.84 -41.12
CA THR A 275 1.64 26.55 -40.74
C THR A 275 1.95 27.65 -39.73
N ASP A 276 1.65 28.87 -40.16
CA ASP A 276 1.80 30.13 -39.45
C ASP A 276 0.73 30.36 -38.38
N VAL A 277 1.16 31.14 -37.39
CA VAL A 277 0.44 31.66 -36.23
C VAL A 277 -0.61 32.71 -36.65
N ARG A 278 -1.83 32.64 -36.11
CA ARG A 278 -2.80 33.74 -36.17
C ARG A 278 -3.59 33.88 -34.86
N SER A 279 -3.51 35.08 -34.28
CA SER A 279 -4.15 35.50 -33.03
C SER A 279 -5.69 35.61 -33.13
N PRO A 280 -6.44 35.41 -32.03
CA PRO A 280 -7.88 35.68 -31.99
C PRO A 280 -8.20 37.18 -31.74
N PRO A 281 -9.28 37.72 -32.32
CA PRO A 281 -9.67 39.11 -32.21
C PRO A 281 -10.54 39.41 -30.97
N GLN A 282 -10.46 40.67 -30.55
CA GLN A 282 -11.19 41.31 -29.45
C GLN A 282 -12.71 41.33 -29.68
N VAL A 283 -13.47 41.13 -28.60
CA VAL A 283 -14.92 41.40 -28.53
C VAL A 283 -15.12 42.76 -27.87
N PRO A 284 -15.89 43.69 -28.47
CA PRO A 284 -16.25 44.94 -27.83
C PRO A 284 -17.55 44.80 -27.02
N SER A 285 -17.51 45.40 -25.84
CA SER A 285 -18.62 45.83 -25.01
C SER A 285 -19.59 46.77 -25.74
N ASN A 286 -20.90 46.64 -25.49
CA ASN A 286 -21.75 47.81 -25.28
C ASN A 286 -23.11 47.51 -24.64
N GLU A 287 -23.58 48.55 -23.98
CA GLU A 287 -24.70 48.68 -23.08
C GLU A 287 -26.08 48.76 -23.77
N ARG A 288 -27.11 48.66 -22.90
CA ARG A 288 -28.28 49.56 -22.79
C ARG A 288 -29.59 49.25 -23.54
N THR A 289 -30.62 49.11 -22.68
CA THR A 289 -31.98 49.72 -22.72
C THR A 289 -32.90 49.53 -23.93
N GLY A 290 -34.16 49.17 -23.64
CA GLY A 290 -35.32 49.84 -24.24
C GLY A 290 -36.50 48.96 -24.67
N SER A 291 -37.56 48.98 -23.85
CA SER A 291 -38.97 49.26 -24.23
C SER A 291 -39.67 48.52 -25.39
N GLY A 292 -40.63 47.65 -25.03
CA GLY A 292 -42.03 47.52 -25.51
C GLY A 292 -42.35 47.39 -27.03
N PRO A 293 -43.65 47.36 -27.41
CA PRO A 293 -44.75 46.50 -26.95
C PRO A 293 -45.56 45.87 -28.12
N GLU A 294 -46.60 45.09 -27.77
CA GLU A 294 -47.88 44.83 -28.49
C GLU A 294 -47.91 44.39 -29.97
N GLN A 295 -48.68 43.33 -30.26
CA GLN A 295 -49.86 43.29 -31.16
C GLN A 295 -50.18 41.84 -31.59
N THR A 296 -51.27 41.25 -31.06
CA THR A 296 -52.64 41.13 -31.62
C THR A 296 -52.82 40.13 -32.77
N ASN A 297 -53.74 39.18 -32.50
CA ASN A 297 -54.78 38.63 -33.39
C ASN A 297 -54.28 37.87 -34.66
N SER A 298 -54.93 36.82 -35.16
CA SER A 298 -56.35 36.52 -35.21
C SER A 298 -56.55 35.12 -35.82
N LEU A 299 -57.67 34.47 -35.45
CA LEU A 299 -58.70 33.82 -36.30
C LEU A 299 -58.20 32.91 -37.45
N SER A 300 -58.72 31.71 -37.68
CA SER A 300 -60.13 31.38 -37.96
C SER A 300 -60.21 29.84 -38.08
N SER A 301 -61.21 29.16 -37.50
CA SER A 301 -62.49 28.76 -38.14
C SER A 301 -62.31 27.66 -39.20
N ASN A 302 -63.21 26.71 -39.47
CA ASN A 302 -64.52 26.27 -39.00
C ASN A 302 -64.78 24.98 -39.79
N GLY A 303 -65.73 24.14 -39.37
CA GLY A 303 -66.36 23.20 -40.31
C GLY A 303 -66.88 21.94 -39.66
N ALA A 304 -68.21 21.83 -39.55
CA ALA A 304 -68.94 20.83 -38.81
C ALA A 304 -69.77 19.90 -39.71
N THR A 305 -70.08 18.69 -39.19
CA THR A 305 -71.34 17.91 -39.30
C THR A 305 -71.71 17.19 -40.63
N PRO A 306 -72.65 16.20 -40.67
CA PRO A 306 -72.87 14.99 -39.84
C PRO A 306 -73.34 13.73 -40.66
N VAL A 307 -73.86 12.69 -39.95
CA VAL A 307 -74.74 11.53 -40.35
C VAL A 307 -73.97 10.28 -40.85
N ALA A 308 -74.20 9.00 -40.46
CA ALA A 308 -75.42 8.26 -40.14
C ALA A 308 -75.23 7.05 -39.19
N VAL A 309 -76.36 6.52 -38.71
CA VAL A 309 -76.59 5.40 -37.78
C VAL A 309 -76.46 4.02 -38.46
N THR A 310 -75.80 3.05 -37.81
CA THR A 310 -76.16 1.61 -37.92
C THR A 310 -75.79 0.85 -36.65
N THR A 311 -76.77 0.12 -36.11
CA THR A 311 -76.69 -0.80 -34.96
C THR A 311 -76.15 -2.18 -35.35
N SER A 312 -75.14 -2.70 -34.65
CA SER A 312 -74.92 -4.16 -34.46
C SER A 312 -73.93 -4.46 -33.31
N SER A 313 -74.37 -5.34 -32.42
CA SER A 313 -73.66 -6.30 -31.52
C SER A 313 -72.40 -5.90 -30.73
N PRO A 314 -72.28 -6.30 -29.43
CA PRO A 314 -71.13 -5.98 -28.60
C PRO A 314 -69.91 -6.84 -28.96
N PRO A 315 -68.72 -6.26 -29.20
CA PRO A 315 -67.46 -6.98 -29.15
C PRO A 315 -66.98 -7.15 -27.70
N PRO A 316 -66.10 -8.11 -27.42
CA PRO A 316 -65.65 -8.42 -26.07
C PRO A 316 -64.90 -7.25 -25.45
N ALA A 317 -64.97 -7.14 -24.12
CA ALA A 317 -64.23 -6.16 -23.34
C ALA A 317 -62.74 -6.19 -23.74
N ASN A 318 -62.29 -5.12 -24.40
CA ASN A 318 -60.87 -4.85 -24.59
C ASN A 318 -60.31 -4.43 -23.22
N ASP A 319 -59.36 -5.22 -22.72
CA ASP A 319 -58.50 -4.87 -21.60
C ASP A 319 -57.86 -3.49 -21.85
N PRO A 320 -57.95 -2.52 -20.91
CA PRO A 320 -57.33 -1.20 -21.05
C PRO A 320 -55.79 -1.22 -20.85
N ALA A 321 -55.13 -2.33 -21.20
CA ALA A 321 -53.79 -2.64 -20.70
C ALA A 321 -52.59 -2.02 -21.45
N HIS A 322 -52.76 -1.18 -22.48
CA HIS A 322 -51.61 -0.84 -23.35
C HIS A 322 -51.29 0.62 -23.67
N ASN A 323 -51.87 1.62 -22.98
CA ASN A 323 -51.48 3.03 -23.19
C ASN A 323 -50.97 3.72 -21.92
N HIS A 324 -50.18 3.03 -21.11
CA HIS A 324 -49.35 3.69 -20.11
C HIS A 324 -48.11 4.24 -20.82
N GLY A 325 -48.06 5.55 -21.05
CA GLY A 325 -46.93 6.20 -21.73
C GLY A 325 -45.58 5.94 -21.04
N PRO A 326 -44.44 6.27 -21.67
CA PRO A 326 -43.10 5.89 -21.19
C PRO A 326 -42.77 6.28 -19.74
N LEU A 327 -43.44 7.29 -19.19
CA LEU A 327 -43.28 7.75 -17.81
C LEU A 327 -43.89 6.81 -16.76
N ALA A 328 -44.80 5.92 -17.15
CA ALA A 328 -45.42 4.93 -16.27
C ALA A 328 -44.61 3.62 -16.21
N MET A 329 -43.36 3.64 -16.67
CA MET A 329 -42.45 2.50 -16.58
C MET A 329 -42.24 2.08 -15.12
N LYS A 330 -42.41 0.78 -14.84
CA LYS A 330 -42.13 0.20 -13.52
C LYS A 330 -40.64 -0.10 -13.37
N ALA A 331 -40.05 0.39 -12.28
CA ALA A 331 -38.66 0.08 -11.94
C ALA A 331 -38.48 -1.38 -11.48
N GLY A 332 -37.32 -1.95 -11.80
CA GLY A 332 -36.88 -3.30 -11.46
C GLY A 332 -37.37 -4.38 -12.43
N MET A 333 -36.61 -5.46 -12.55
CA MET A 333 -36.94 -6.60 -13.40
C MET A 333 -36.37 -7.92 -12.89
N THR A 334 -36.80 -9.03 -13.47
CA THR A 334 -36.22 -10.36 -13.22
C THR A 334 -35.84 -11.00 -14.56
N THR A 335 -34.60 -11.44 -14.69
CA THR A 335 -34.09 -12.05 -15.92
C THR A 335 -34.74 -13.41 -16.15
N GLN A 336 -34.59 -13.97 -17.35
CA GLN A 336 -35.04 -15.34 -17.62
C GLN A 336 -34.32 -16.37 -16.74
N GLY A 337 -33.09 -16.08 -16.31
CA GLY A 337 -32.31 -16.90 -15.38
C GLY A 337 -32.67 -16.74 -13.90
N GLY A 338 -33.68 -15.92 -13.57
CA GLY A 338 -34.13 -15.70 -12.20
C GLY A 338 -33.35 -14.63 -11.42
N ASP A 339 -32.36 -13.97 -12.05
CA ASP A 339 -31.65 -12.87 -11.40
C ASP A 339 -32.56 -11.66 -11.26
N GLN A 340 -32.66 -11.11 -10.05
CA GLN A 340 -33.44 -9.91 -9.79
C GLN A 340 -32.56 -8.66 -9.89
N PHE A 341 -33.04 -7.66 -10.64
CA PHE A 341 -32.54 -6.29 -10.64
C PHE A 341 -33.48 -5.43 -9.80
N ILE A 342 -32.97 -4.96 -8.66
CA ILE A 342 -33.76 -4.29 -7.62
C ILE A 342 -33.93 -2.81 -8.00
N PRO A 343 -35.14 -2.23 -7.88
CA PRO A 343 -35.35 -0.79 -8.02
C PRO A 343 -34.47 0.00 -7.07
N ILE A 344 -33.88 1.11 -7.52
CA ILE A 344 -32.91 1.87 -6.74
C ILE A 344 -33.42 2.26 -5.35
N ARG A 345 -34.66 2.73 -5.21
CA ARG A 345 -35.24 3.10 -3.90
C ARG A 345 -35.53 1.92 -2.97
N LYS A 346 -35.51 0.69 -3.47
CA LYS A 346 -35.71 -0.53 -2.66
C LYS A 346 -34.39 -1.14 -2.20
N ILE A 347 -33.26 -0.51 -2.49
CA ILE A 347 -31.95 -0.97 -2.01
C ILE A 347 -31.84 -0.55 -0.53
N GLU A 348 -31.66 -1.52 0.35
CA GLU A 348 -31.53 -1.33 1.79
C GLU A 348 -30.09 -1.58 2.28
N PRO A 349 -29.63 -0.90 3.35
CA PRO A 349 -28.33 -1.22 3.97
C PRO A 349 -28.28 -2.69 4.43
N GLY A 350 -27.13 -3.34 4.27
CA GLY A 350 -26.94 -4.72 4.73
C GLY A 350 -27.54 -5.78 3.81
N LEU A 351 -28.19 -5.38 2.71
CA LEU A 351 -28.50 -6.31 1.63
C LEU A 351 -27.20 -6.97 1.17
N GLY A 352 -27.27 -8.27 0.88
CA GLY A 352 -26.14 -9.04 0.34
C GLY A 352 -25.70 -8.54 -1.04
N PHE A 353 -25.16 -9.42 -1.87
CA PHE A 353 -24.87 -9.03 -3.25
C PHE A 353 -26.17 -8.80 -4.03
N PHE A 354 -26.28 -7.65 -4.70
CA PHE A 354 -27.47 -7.27 -5.48
C PHE A 354 -27.11 -6.82 -6.90
N ASN A 355 -28.13 -6.75 -7.74
CA ASN A 355 -28.02 -6.24 -9.11
C ASN A 355 -28.92 -5.01 -9.28
N VAL A 356 -28.47 -4.05 -10.08
CA VAL A 356 -29.21 -2.81 -10.36
C VAL A 356 -29.00 -2.41 -11.83
N ILE A 357 -30.03 -1.82 -12.43
CA ILE A 357 -29.98 -1.20 -13.77
C ILE A 357 -30.37 0.25 -13.59
N GLY A 358 -29.61 1.19 -14.18
CA GLY A 358 -29.94 2.60 -14.10
C GLY A 358 -29.31 3.41 -15.22
N VAL A 359 -29.89 4.59 -15.47
CA VAL A 359 -29.35 5.60 -16.38
C VAL A 359 -28.25 6.37 -15.66
N VAL A 360 -27.11 6.54 -16.31
CA VAL A 360 -25.96 7.28 -15.76
C VAL A 360 -26.21 8.78 -15.85
N THR A 361 -26.29 9.45 -14.71
CA THR A 361 -26.47 10.91 -14.61
C THR A 361 -25.15 11.65 -14.40
N SER A 362 -24.15 10.99 -13.84
CA SER A 362 -22.81 11.55 -13.65
C SER A 362 -21.76 10.44 -13.60
N THR A 363 -20.57 10.71 -14.13
CA THR A 363 -19.39 9.84 -14.02
C THR A 363 -18.20 10.65 -13.57
N LYS A 364 -17.39 10.10 -12.66
CA LYS A 364 -16.09 10.67 -12.30
C LYS A 364 -15.00 10.08 -13.19
N PRO A 365 -13.95 10.85 -13.52
CA PRO A 365 -12.79 10.31 -14.23
C PRO A 365 -12.16 9.16 -13.44
N LEU A 366 -11.48 8.27 -14.16
CA LEU A 366 -10.69 7.21 -13.57
C LEU A 366 -9.69 7.80 -12.56
N ALA A 367 -9.65 7.22 -11.37
CA ALA A 367 -8.78 7.67 -10.30
C ALA A 367 -8.18 6.47 -9.58
N GLN A 368 -6.89 6.55 -9.26
CA GLN A 368 -6.24 5.54 -8.45
C GLN A 368 -6.43 5.87 -6.95
N THR A 369 -6.84 4.88 -6.19
CA THR A 369 -7.05 4.96 -4.74
C THR A 369 -5.72 4.88 -3.99
N ARG A 370 -5.74 5.17 -2.68
CA ARG A 370 -4.54 5.04 -1.82
C ARG A 370 -3.98 3.62 -1.78
N SER A 371 -4.85 2.61 -1.93
CA SER A 371 -4.47 1.19 -2.04
C SER A 371 -3.95 0.82 -3.43
N GLN A 372 -3.67 1.79 -4.30
CA GLN A 372 -3.22 1.60 -5.69
C GLN A 372 -4.24 0.90 -6.58
N GLU A 373 -5.49 0.79 -6.15
CA GLU A 373 -6.58 0.24 -6.98
C GLU A 373 -7.19 1.35 -7.84
N TRP A 374 -7.41 1.09 -9.11
CA TRP A 374 -8.20 1.94 -9.98
C TRP A 374 -9.64 1.98 -9.53
N SER A 375 -10.26 3.15 -9.62
CA SER A 375 -11.65 3.35 -9.26
C SER A 375 -12.36 4.25 -10.26
N ARG A 376 -13.65 3.99 -10.47
CA ARG A 376 -14.55 4.84 -11.23
C ARG A 376 -15.88 4.93 -10.50
N ASN A 377 -16.45 6.13 -10.45
CA ASN A 377 -17.66 6.40 -9.67
C ASN A 377 -18.77 6.85 -10.61
N PHE A 378 -19.95 6.26 -10.45
CA PHE A 378 -21.14 6.55 -11.25
C PHE A 378 -22.25 7.04 -10.33
N SER A 379 -23.04 8.00 -10.80
CA SER A 379 -24.36 8.30 -10.24
C SER A 379 -25.39 7.79 -11.22
N ILE A 380 -26.32 6.96 -10.75
CA ILE A 380 -27.35 6.34 -11.58
C ILE A 380 -28.75 6.58 -11.02
N VAL A 381 -29.74 6.56 -11.90
CA VAL A 381 -31.16 6.76 -11.60
C VAL A 381 -32.03 5.77 -12.36
N ASP A 382 -33.23 5.51 -11.85
CA ASP A 382 -34.26 4.68 -12.48
C ASP A 382 -35.66 5.27 -12.19
N PRO A 383 -36.77 4.70 -12.70
CA PRO A 383 -38.10 5.23 -12.45
C PRO A 383 -38.48 5.30 -10.97
N SER A 384 -37.87 4.50 -10.09
CA SER A 384 -38.13 4.57 -8.65
C SER A 384 -37.54 5.80 -7.99
N CYS A 385 -36.59 6.50 -8.64
CA CYS A 385 -35.99 7.71 -8.12
C CYS A 385 -36.88 8.96 -8.24
N MET A 386 -37.95 8.91 -9.04
CA MET A 386 -38.91 10.01 -9.17
C MET A 386 -39.89 10.07 -7.99
N GLU A 387 -40.41 11.26 -7.72
CA GLU A 387 -41.58 11.44 -6.85
C GLU A 387 -42.86 11.45 -7.69
N ASP A 388 -43.93 10.83 -7.18
CA ASP A 388 -45.16 10.57 -7.94
C ASP A 388 -45.84 11.85 -8.47
N ASP A 389 -45.64 13.00 -7.80
CA ASP A 389 -46.33 14.27 -8.10
C ASP A 389 -45.47 15.28 -8.88
N VAL A 390 -44.15 15.10 -8.88
CA VAL A 390 -43.21 16.07 -9.47
C VAL A 390 -42.27 15.25 -10.35
N ASN A 391 -42.33 15.41 -11.67
CA ASN A 391 -41.48 14.71 -12.65
C ASN A 391 -39.99 15.15 -12.53
N VAL A 392 -39.45 15.10 -11.31
CA VAL A 392 -38.12 15.54 -10.90
C VAL A 392 -37.47 14.37 -10.19
N VAL A 393 -36.24 14.06 -10.57
CA VAL A 393 -35.46 13.01 -9.95
C VAL A 393 -34.90 13.52 -8.64
N THR A 394 -35.40 13.03 -7.49
CA THR A 394 -34.98 13.52 -6.16
C THR A 394 -33.88 12.67 -5.53
N TYR A 395 -33.54 11.53 -6.13
CA TYR A 395 -32.56 10.59 -5.59
C TYR A 395 -31.56 10.09 -6.64
N ASN A 396 -30.26 10.21 -6.34
CA ASN A 396 -29.17 9.64 -7.13
C ASN A 396 -28.48 8.53 -6.33
N PHE A 397 -28.36 7.35 -6.92
CA PHE A 397 -27.62 6.25 -6.32
C PHE A 397 -26.18 6.25 -6.83
N THR A 398 -25.21 6.33 -5.91
CA THR A 398 -23.79 6.33 -6.29
C THR A 398 -23.25 4.90 -6.27
N VAL A 399 -22.55 4.50 -7.34
CA VAL A 399 -21.85 3.22 -7.45
C VAL A 399 -20.36 3.47 -7.60
N ASN A 400 -19.55 2.94 -6.69
CA ASN A 400 -18.09 3.02 -6.73
C ASN A 400 -17.54 1.66 -7.18
N CYS A 401 -16.89 1.63 -8.34
CA CYS A 401 -16.33 0.42 -8.93
C CYS A 401 -14.81 0.43 -8.76
N PHE A 402 -14.22 -0.70 -8.37
CA PHE A 402 -12.78 -0.83 -8.10
C PHE A 402 -12.15 -1.91 -8.99
N GLN A 403 -10.88 -1.70 -9.37
CA GLN A 403 -10.09 -2.66 -10.14
C GLN A 403 -8.59 -2.57 -9.82
N LYS A 404 -7.92 -3.70 -9.70
CA LYS A 404 -6.49 -3.77 -9.36
C LYS A 404 -5.56 -3.80 -10.56
N LYS A 405 -5.96 -4.49 -11.63
CA LYS A 405 -5.06 -4.84 -12.75
C LYS A 405 -5.29 -4.00 -13.99
N HIS A 406 -6.47 -4.11 -14.60
CA HIS A 406 -6.78 -3.53 -15.91
C HIS A 406 -7.80 -2.40 -15.77
N THR A 407 -7.49 -1.19 -16.24
CA THR A 407 -8.45 -0.07 -16.17
C THR A 407 -9.68 -0.29 -17.03
N GLU A 408 -9.53 -1.03 -18.12
CA GLU A 408 -10.52 -1.40 -19.13
C GLU A 408 -11.60 -2.34 -18.59
N TRP A 409 -11.33 -2.97 -17.45
CA TRP A 409 -12.27 -3.81 -16.72
C TRP A 409 -13.25 -2.99 -15.87
N LEU A 410 -13.04 -1.68 -15.72
CA LEU A 410 -14.02 -0.78 -15.12
C LEU A 410 -15.09 -0.38 -16.16
N PRO A 411 -16.33 -0.12 -15.72
CA PRO A 411 -17.41 0.27 -16.64
C PRO A 411 -17.06 1.50 -17.49
N GLN A 412 -17.43 1.46 -18.76
CA GLN A 412 -17.14 2.50 -19.76
C GLN A 412 -18.41 3.24 -20.21
N ALA A 413 -19.30 3.51 -19.26
CA ALA A 413 -20.53 4.26 -19.51
C ALA A 413 -20.30 5.78 -19.42
N GLU A 414 -20.96 6.52 -20.31
CA GLU A 414 -21.03 7.97 -20.34
C GLU A 414 -22.37 8.45 -19.75
N VAL A 415 -22.54 9.77 -19.62
CA VAL A 415 -23.80 10.34 -19.12
C VAL A 415 -24.89 10.14 -20.17
N GLY A 416 -26.05 9.64 -19.74
CA GLY A 416 -27.19 9.30 -20.59
C GLY A 416 -27.25 7.84 -21.05
N ASP A 417 -26.17 7.08 -20.83
CA ASP A 417 -26.18 5.64 -21.06
C ASP A 417 -26.90 4.87 -19.97
N ILE A 418 -27.29 3.64 -20.27
CA ILE A 418 -27.82 2.71 -19.26
C ILE A 418 -26.72 1.73 -18.88
N VAL A 419 -26.51 1.52 -17.59
CA VAL A 419 -25.54 0.56 -17.07
C VAL A 419 -26.24 -0.49 -16.22
N LEU A 420 -25.82 -1.73 -16.41
CA LEU A 420 -26.25 -2.88 -15.63
C LEU A 420 -25.09 -3.25 -14.71
N PHE A 421 -25.34 -3.26 -13.41
CA PHE A 421 -24.38 -3.74 -12.43
C PHE A 421 -24.89 -5.02 -11.77
N ARG A 422 -24.02 -6.03 -11.70
CA ARG A 422 -24.29 -7.28 -11.01
C ARG A 422 -23.31 -7.48 -9.86
N ARG A 423 -23.82 -8.05 -8.78
CA ARG A 423 -23.06 -8.35 -7.54
C ARG A 423 -22.43 -7.11 -6.91
N LEU A 424 -23.20 -6.02 -6.80
CA LEU A 424 -22.85 -4.88 -5.95
C LEU A 424 -23.06 -5.23 -4.48
N LYS A 425 -22.29 -4.59 -3.59
CA LYS A 425 -22.50 -4.62 -2.14
C LYS A 425 -22.90 -3.23 -1.65
N THR A 426 -23.81 -3.16 -0.68
CA THR A 426 -24.23 -1.87 -0.10
C THR A 426 -23.16 -1.33 0.84
N SER A 427 -23.02 0.00 0.87
CA SER A 427 -22.15 0.71 1.82
C SER A 427 -22.71 2.08 2.15
N THR A 428 -22.70 2.44 3.43
CA THR A 428 -23.08 3.77 3.90
C THR A 428 -21.84 4.65 3.99
N PHE A 429 -21.78 5.71 3.18
CA PHE A 429 -20.71 6.69 3.22
C PHE A 429 -21.29 8.09 3.39
N ARG A 430 -20.89 8.76 4.49
CA ARG A 430 -21.40 10.09 4.89
C ARG A 430 -22.94 10.14 4.97
N GLY A 431 -23.56 9.10 5.51
CA GLY A 431 -25.02 8.98 5.64
C GLY A 431 -25.76 8.63 4.35
N GLY A 432 -25.11 8.67 3.18
CA GLY A 432 -25.68 8.21 1.92
C GLY A 432 -25.45 6.72 1.68
N LEU A 433 -26.45 6.02 1.14
CA LEU A 433 -26.33 4.64 0.68
C LEU A 433 -25.67 4.61 -0.71
N ASN A 434 -24.68 3.74 -0.90
CA ASN A 434 -23.94 3.58 -2.14
C ASN A 434 -23.79 2.09 -2.48
N GLY A 435 -23.62 1.80 -3.77
CA GLY A 435 -23.16 0.51 -4.26
C GLY A 435 -21.63 0.45 -4.34
N ILE A 436 -21.04 -0.68 -3.98
CA ILE A 436 -19.62 -0.98 -4.17
C ILE A 436 -19.49 -2.17 -5.11
N GLY A 437 -18.79 -1.97 -6.22
CA GLY A 437 -18.38 -3.01 -7.14
C GLY A 437 -16.94 -3.43 -6.88
N TYR A 438 -16.75 -4.63 -6.33
CA TYR A 438 -15.42 -5.18 -6.06
C TYR A 438 -14.79 -5.77 -7.33
N TRP A 439 -13.46 -5.61 -7.46
CA TRP A 439 -12.68 -5.97 -8.64
C TRP A 439 -12.80 -7.44 -9.08
N ASP A 440 -13.14 -8.34 -8.15
CA ASP A 440 -13.23 -9.80 -8.34
C ASP A 440 -14.68 -10.34 -8.35
N LYS A 441 -15.68 -9.48 -8.16
CA LYS A 441 -17.10 -9.85 -8.11
C LYS A 441 -17.99 -9.07 -9.08
N LEU A 442 -17.69 -7.79 -9.31
CA LEU A 442 -18.49 -6.87 -10.12
C LEU A 442 -18.56 -7.33 -11.58
N ARG A 443 -19.76 -7.61 -12.07
CA ARG A 443 -19.99 -7.74 -13.52
C ARG A 443 -20.83 -6.59 -14.03
N TRP A 444 -20.56 -6.12 -15.24
CA TRP A 444 -21.25 -4.98 -15.80
C TRP A 444 -21.46 -5.08 -17.32
N ALA A 445 -22.49 -4.40 -17.79
CA ALA A 445 -22.76 -4.19 -19.22
C ALA A 445 -23.26 -2.75 -19.42
N THR A 446 -22.98 -2.16 -20.58
CA THR A 446 -23.47 -0.83 -20.95
C THR A 446 -24.39 -0.94 -22.15
N TYR A 447 -25.55 -0.30 -22.07
CA TYR A 447 -26.53 -0.22 -23.16
C TYR A 447 -26.54 1.20 -23.71
N ASP A 448 -26.27 1.31 -25.01
CA ASP A 448 -26.28 2.57 -25.74
C ASP A 448 -27.73 2.94 -26.07
N THR A 449 -28.18 4.05 -25.50
CA THR A 449 -29.57 4.51 -25.64
C THR A 449 -29.88 5.02 -27.06
N GLN A 450 -28.88 5.46 -27.81
CA GLN A 450 -29.04 5.92 -29.19
C GLN A 450 -29.06 4.74 -30.17
N ALA A 451 -28.12 3.82 -30.02
CA ALA A 451 -27.99 2.64 -30.87
C ALA A 451 -28.98 1.52 -30.52
N ARG A 452 -29.61 1.58 -29.33
CA ARG A 452 -30.54 0.57 -28.79
C ARG A 452 -29.97 -0.85 -28.75
N ARG A 453 -28.71 -0.98 -28.36
CA ARG A 453 -28.00 -2.27 -28.23
C ARG A 453 -26.97 -2.22 -27.11
N PHE A 454 -26.52 -3.38 -26.64
CA PHE A 454 -25.38 -3.42 -25.74
C PHE A 454 -24.10 -3.02 -26.47
N ARG A 455 -23.24 -2.26 -25.79
CA ARG A 455 -21.92 -1.91 -26.31
C ARG A 455 -20.91 -2.97 -25.93
N ASP A 456 -20.14 -3.40 -26.93
CA ASP A 456 -18.91 -4.13 -26.69
C ASP A 456 -17.94 -3.20 -25.94
N PRO A 457 -17.40 -3.63 -24.79
CA PRO A 457 -16.45 -2.82 -24.03
C PRO A 457 -15.15 -2.64 -24.81
N ASP A 458 -14.56 -1.44 -24.79
CA ASP A 458 -13.24 -1.22 -25.37
C ASP A 458 -12.19 -1.86 -24.47
N ARG A 459 -11.67 -3.00 -24.92
CA ARG A 459 -10.78 -3.83 -24.11
C ARG A 459 -9.33 -3.38 -24.17
N ASN A 460 -8.92 -2.58 -25.16
CA ASN A 460 -7.51 -2.37 -25.48
C ASN A 460 -6.73 -3.71 -25.38
N ASP A 461 -5.68 -3.74 -24.56
CA ASP A 461 -4.84 -4.90 -24.30
C ASP A 461 -5.36 -5.80 -23.15
N ALA A 462 -6.47 -5.44 -22.51
CA ALA A 462 -6.99 -6.19 -21.37
C ALA A 462 -7.61 -7.53 -21.82
N PRO A 463 -7.31 -8.63 -21.09
CA PRO A 463 -7.89 -9.92 -21.40
C PRO A 463 -9.40 -9.93 -21.16
N HIS A 464 -10.13 -10.80 -21.87
CA HIS A 464 -11.59 -10.95 -21.68
C HIS A 464 -11.91 -11.50 -20.30
N SER A 465 -11.09 -12.46 -19.85
CA SER A 465 -11.14 -13.06 -18.54
C SER A 465 -9.73 -13.38 -18.05
N GLU A 466 -9.55 -13.38 -16.73
CA GLU A 466 -8.28 -13.78 -16.09
C GLU A 466 -8.62 -14.71 -14.92
N ALA A 467 -7.81 -15.74 -14.73
CA ALA A 467 -7.89 -16.54 -13.52
C ALA A 467 -7.56 -15.65 -12.31
N LEU A 468 -8.45 -15.64 -11.32
CA LEU A 468 -8.12 -15.07 -10.02
C LEU A 468 -6.97 -15.88 -9.39
N ASP A 469 -6.22 -15.30 -8.46
CA ASP A 469 -5.10 -15.96 -7.78
C ASP A 469 -3.96 -16.42 -8.72
N GLU A 470 -3.39 -15.47 -9.48
CA GLU A 470 -2.14 -15.65 -10.26
C GLU A 470 -2.14 -16.86 -11.23
N GLY A 471 -3.30 -17.22 -11.78
CA GLY A 471 -3.42 -18.30 -12.77
C GLY A 471 -4.04 -19.60 -12.25
N PHE A 472 -4.27 -19.74 -10.95
CA PHE A 472 -4.74 -21.00 -10.34
C PHE A 472 -6.21 -20.97 -9.87
N GLY A 473 -6.86 -19.81 -9.86
CA GLY A 473 -8.27 -19.64 -9.46
C GLY A 473 -9.26 -19.69 -10.62
N TYR A 474 -10.55 -19.48 -10.32
CA TYR A 474 -11.60 -19.48 -11.33
C TYR A 474 -11.40 -18.32 -12.32
N SER A 475 -11.64 -18.59 -13.61
CA SER A 475 -11.61 -17.55 -14.63
C SER A 475 -12.72 -16.54 -14.36
N TYR A 476 -12.35 -15.29 -14.17
CA TYR A 476 -13.24 -14.18 -13.90
C TYR A 476 -13.23 -13.21 -15.07
N SER A 477 -14.42 -12.84 -15.53
CA SER A 477 -14.64 -11.73 -16.44
C SER A 477 -15.55 -10.70 -15.76
N PRO A 478 -15.19 -9.40 -15.79
CA PRO A 478 -16.08 -8.32 -15.36
C PRO A 478 -17.16 -8.01 -16.41
N TYR A 479 -17.02 -8.52 -17.63
CA TYR A 479 -17.95 -8.27 -18.72
C TYR A 479 -19.18 -9.17 -18.56
N TYR A 480 -20.35 -8.54 -18.40
CA TYR A 480 -21.62 -9.22 -18.50
C TYR A 480 -22.10 -9.12 -19.94
N GLU A 481 -22.54 -10.25 -20.51
CA GLU A 481 -23.06 -10.33 -21.88
C GLU A 481 -24.56 -10.65 -21.79
N PRO A 482 -25.44 -9.63 -21.69
CA PRO A 482 -26.88 -9.85 -21.71
C PRO A 482 -27.32 -10.29 -23.10
N SER A 483 -28.44 -11.03 -23.19
CA SER A 483 -29.00 -11.37 -24.49
C SER A 483 -29.57 -10.12 -25.17
N GLU A 484 -29.15 -9.86 -26.42
CA GLU A 484 -29.65 -8.75 -27.27
C GLU A 484 -31.16 -8.82 -27.50
N GLN A 485 -31.75 -10.02 -27.42
CA GLN A 485 -33.19 -10.27 -27.55
C GLN A 485 -33.83 -10.65 -26.21
N GLY A 486 -33.10 -10.47 -25.11
CA GLY A 486 -33.54 -10.83 -23.76
C GLY A 486 -34.44 -9.77 -23.12
N LYS A 487 -35.00 -10.14 -21.95
CA LYS A 487 -35.79 -9.22 -21.12
C LYS A 487 -34.97 -8.01 -20.67
N GLU A 488 -33.66 -8.17 -20.52
CA GLU A 488 -32.75 -7.09 -20.17
C GLU A 488 -32.66 -6.03 -21.27
N ALA A 489 -32.55 -6.43 -22.54
CA ALA A 489 -32.53 -5.50 -23.68
C ALA A 489 -33.85 -4.73 -23.79
N GLU A 490 -34.98 -5.45 -23.62
CA GLU A 490 -36.31 -4.86 -23.62
C GLU A 490 -36.48 -3.83 -22.48
N TYR A 491 -36.07 -4.18 -21.26
CA TYR A 491 -36.11 -3.26 -20.12
C TYR A 491 -35.21 -2.04 -20.34
N CYS A 492 -34.02 -2.20 -20.91
CA CYS A 492 -33.13 -1.07 -21.24
C CYS A 492 -33.73 -0.17 -22.32
N ALA A 493 -34.40 -0.72 -23.34
CA ALA A 493 -35.10 0.07 -24.34
C ALA A 493 -36.24 0.89 -23.71
N GLN A 494 -37.03 0.28 -22.82
CA GLN A 494 -38.08 0.98 -22.06
C GLN A 494 -37.49 2.07 -21.16
N LEU A 495 -36.35 1.81 -20.51
CA LEU A 495 -35.66 2.78 -19.66
C LEU A 495 -35.10 3.95 -20.47
N ALA A 496 -34.65 3.70 -21.70
CA ALA A 496 -34.20 4.74 -22.62
C ALA A 496 -35.38 5.63 -23.06
N ASP A 497 -36.54 5.03 -23.35
CA ASP A 497 -37.78 5.75 -23.69
C ASP A 497 -38.30 6.58 -22.51
N TRP A 498 -38.25 6.03 -21.29
CA TRP A 498 -38.55 6.74 -20.05
C TRP A 498 -37.63 7.95 -19.85
N TRP A 499 -36.32 7.77 -19.98
CA TRP A 499 -35.34 8.84 -19.81
C TRP A 499 -35.52 9.95 -20.85
N LYS A 500 -35.78 9.58 -22.11
CA LYS A 500 -36.08 10.54 -23.18
C LYS A 500 -37.36 11.32 -22.90
N ALA A 501 -38.39 10.67 -22.35
CA ALA A 501 -39.65 11.33 -21.99
C ALA A 501 -39.49 12.33 -20.84
N ILE A 502 -38.61 12.05 -19.87
CA ILE A 502 -38.23 13.00 -18.81
C ILE A 502 -37.61 14.26 -19.43
N HIS A 503 -36.57 14.10 -20.25
CA HIS A 503 -35.91 15.24 -20.88
C HIS A 503 -36.80 16.03 -21.83
N ALA A 504 -37.74 15.39 -22.52
CA ALA A 504 -38.71 16.07 -23.37
C ALA A 504 -39.66 16.99 -22.56
N LYS A 505 -39.99 16.61 -21.32
CA LYS A 505 -40.78 17.47 -20.40
C LYS A 505 -39.95 18.59 -19.76
N GLU A 506 -38.65 18.38 -19.57
CA GLU A 506 -37.74 19.36 -18.97
C GLU A 506 -37.36 20.53 -19.90
N GLN A 507 -37.64 20.49 -21.21
CA GLN A 507 -37.34 21.60 -22.13
C GLN A 507 -38.07 22.93 -21.80
N GLY A 508 -38.94 22.96 -20.77
CA GLY A 508 -39.54 24.19 -20.22
C GLY A 508 -39.28 24.45 -18.73
N ILE A 509 -38.56 23.57 -18.02
CA ILE A 509 -38.27 23.68 -16.58
C ILE A 509 -36.76 23.57 -16.43
N THR A 510 -36.12 24.60 -15.88
CA THR A 510 -34.69 24.61 -15.55
C THR A 510 -34.35 23.29 -14.91
N THR A 511 -33.58 22.46 -15.62
CA THR A 511 -33.12 21.16 -15.15
C THR A 511 -32.62 21.39 -13.73
N VAL A 512 -33.26 20.77 -12.75
CA VAL A 512 -32.73 20.74 -11.40
C VAL A 512 -31.47 19.91 -11.54
N GLN A 513 -30.36 20.57 -11.90
CA GLN A 513 -29.03 20.05 -11.67
C GLN A 513 -29.08 19.62 -10.23
N CYS A 514 -29.09 18.30 -9.98
CA CYS A 514 -28.89 17.77 -8.65
C CYS A 514 -27.67 18.49 -8.12
N ALA A 515 -27.89 19.49 -7.25
CA ALA A 515 -26.94 20.59 -7.06
C ALA A 515 -25.56 19.97 -6.93
N ALA A 516 -24.71 20.23 -7.93
CA ALA A 516 -23.40 19.59 -8.00
C ALA A 516 -22.81 19.80 -6.61
N ARG A 517 -22.58 18.69 -5.87
CA ARG A 517 -22.19 18.78 -4.46
C ARG A 517 -21.13 19.87 -4.37
N PRO A 518 -21.35 20.93 -3.55
CA PRO A 518 -20.53 22.14 -3.61
C PRO A 518 -19.08 21.72 -3.71
N SER A 519 -18.51 21.97 -4.88
CA SER A 519 -17.14 21.58 -5.17
C SER A 519 -16.30 22.38 -4.18
N ARG A 520 -15.31 21.76 -3.54
CA ARG A 520 -14.50 22.46 -2.56
C ARG A 520 -13.85 23.67 -3.23
N GLU A 521 -14.10 24.85 -2.68
CA GLU A 521 -13.61 26.10 -3.22
C GLU A 521 -12.30 26.49 -2.54
N HIS A 522 -11.50 27.28 -3.26
CA HIS A 522 -10.36 27.95 -2.66
C HIS A 522 -10.87 29.16 -1.90
N HIS A 523 -10.51 29.26 -0.63
CA HIS A 523 -10.92 30.35 0.25
C HIS A 523 -9.73 31.08 0.85
N LEU A 524 -9.92 32.37 1.12
CA LEU A 524 -9.02 33.17 1.93
C LEU A 524 -9.19 32.82 3.42
N ILE A 525 -8.14 32.97 4.22
CA ILE A 525 -8.22 32.72 5.66
C ILE A 525 -9.29 33.60 6.33
N SER A 526 -9.52 34.82 5.84
CA SER A 526 -10.59 35.71 6.31
C SER A 526 -12.02 35.24 6.00
N GLU A 527 -12.19 34.31 5.07
CA GLU A 527 -13.50 33.84 4.59
C GLU A 527 -13.94 32.52 5.23
N VAL A 528 -13.03 31.84 5.93
CA VAL A 528 -13.29 30.49 6.42
C VAL A 528 -13.80 30.48 7.85
N ASN A 529 -14.78 29.61 8.09
CA ASN A 529 -15.37 29.32 9.38
C ASN A 529 -15.78 27.82 9.42
N PRO A 530 -16.17 27.27 10.58
CA PRO A 530 -16.57 25.86 10.69
C PRO A 530 -17.75 25.45 9.78
N ASP A 531 -18.56 26.41 9.35
CA ASP A 531 -19.74 26.21 8.49
C ASP A 531 -19.42 26.38 6.99
N THR A 532 -18.19 26.76 6.61
CA THR A 532 -17.75 26.89 5.22
C THR A 532 -18.05 25.61 4.44
N SER A 533 -18.77 25.71 3.31
CA SER A 533 -19.17 24.52 2.57
C SER A 533 -17.97 23.89 1.85
N PRO A 534 -17.76 22.55 1.93
CA PRO A 534 -18.55 21.58 2.69
C PRO A 534 -17.97 21.33 4.09
N GLN A 535 -18.69 21.68 5.16
CA GLN A 535 -18.38 21.30 6.56
C GLN A 535 -17.03 21.78 7.13
N GLY A 536 -16.67 23.02 6.82
CA GLY A 536 -15.43 23.69 7.18
C GLY A 536 -14.25 23.32 6.28
N TYR A 537 -14.43 22.47 5.25
CA TYR A 537 -13.33 22.09 4.36
C TYR A 537 -13.11 23.12 3.25
N PHE A 538 -11.86 23.49 3.02
CA PHE A 538 -11.45 24.48 2.01
C PHE A 538 -10.06 24.15 1.44
N ASP A 539 -9.77 24.72 0.27
CA ASP A 539 -8.40 24.80 -0.26
C ASP A 539 -7.83 26.19 0.06
N CYS A 540 -6.54 26.30 0.39
CA CYS A 540 -5.89 27.60 0.56
C CYS A 540 -4.48 27.65 -0.05
N THR A 541 -3.99 28.87 -0.26
CA THR A 541 -2.63 29.16 -0.73
C THR A 541 -2.01 30.14 0.26
N VAL A 542 -0.92 29.72 0.89
CA VAL A 542 -0.38 30.39 2.08
C VAL A 542 1.14 30.47 2.04
N GLU A 543 1.70 31.39 2.81
CA GLU A 543 3.11 31.42 3.20
C GLU A 543 3.30 30.77 4.56
N ILE A 544 4.33 29.94 4.68
CA ILE A 544 4.73 29.31 5.95
C ILE A 544 5.55 30.31 6.75
N LEU A 545 5.08 30.67 7.94
CA LEU A 545 5.77 31.63 8.82
C LEU A 545 6.64 30.92 9.85
N TYR A 546 6.10 29.87 10.46
CA TYR A 546 6.79 29.15 11.53
C TYR A 546 6.29 27.72 11.63
N ILE A 547 7.15 26.80 12.07
CA ILE A 547 6.84 25.39 12.25
C ILE A 547 7.22 25.01 13.67
N TYR A 548 6.23 24.54 14.42
CA TYR A 548 6.41 24.03 15.77
C TYR A 548 6.31 22.50 15.75
N GLU A 549 7.44 21.85 16.04
CA GLU A 549 7.49 20.40 16.13
C GLU A 549 7.01 19.90 17.49
N ASN A 550 5.89 19.18 17.49
CA ASN A 550 5.39 18.52 18.68
C ASN A 550 5.79 17.04 18.64
N THR A 551 6.46 16.56 19.70
CA THR A 551 6.87 15.15 19.82
C THR A 551 5.73 14.24 20.25
N SER A 552 4.67 14.79 20.84
CA SER A 552 3.58 14.04 21.48
C SER A 552 2.20 14.29 20.85
N GLY A 553 2.12 15.11 19.81
CA GLY A 553 0.87 15.51 19.17
C GLY A 553 1.07 15.99 17.73
N PRO A 554 0.03 16.56 17.09
CA PRO A 554 0.16 17.09 15.74
C PRO A 554 1.21 18.22 15.69
N HIS A 555 1.96 18.26 14.60
CA HIS A 555 2.83 19.41 14.32
C HIS A 555 1.96 20.64 14.07
N ALA A 556 2.39 21.82 14.54
CA ALA A 556 1.68 23.06 14.27
C ALA A 556 2.46 23.89 13.26
N VAL A 557 1.81 24.29 12.18
CA VAL A 557 2.38 25.17 11.16
C VAL A 557 1.60 26.48 11.19
N TYR A 558 2.30 27.58 11.40
CA TYR A 558 1.73 28.92 11.38
C TYR A 558 1.87 29.47 9.97
N VAL A 559 0.73 29.83 9.38
CA VAL A 559 0.65 30.24 7.97
C VAL A 559 -0.05 31.59 7.86
N THR A 560 0.15 32.27 6.74
CA THR A 560 -0.61 33.48 6.42
C THR A 560 -0.93 33.54 4.94
N ASP A 561 -2.08 34.10 4.59
CA ASP A 561 -2.40 34.56 3.25
C ASP A 561 -2.52 36.08 3.14
N TYR A 562 -2.11 36.78 4.20
CA TYR A 562 -2.22 38.23 4.39
C TYR A 562 -3.66 38.75 4.44
N THR A 563 -4.61 37.92 4.87
CA THR A 563 -5.97 38.34 5.24
C THR A 563 -6.21 38.16 6.74
N VAL A 564 -7.06 39.00 7.32
CA VAL A 564 -7.37 38.97 8.77
C VAL A 564 -8.62 38.12 8.98
N ASN A 565 -8.53 37.16 9.88
CA ASN A 565 -9.69 36.46 10.42
C ASN A 565 -9.83 36.85 11.90
N PRO A 566 -10.90 37.56 12.30
CA PRO A 566 -11.04 38.09 13.65
C PRO A 566 -11.22 37.00 14.72
N ASP A 567 -11.58 35.79 14.32
CA ASP A 567 -11.86 34.67 15.19
C ASP A 567 -10.63 33.76 15.39
N THR A 568 -9.44 34.13 14.89
CA THR A 568 -8.21 33.36 15.11
C THR A 568 -7.50 33.79 16.39
N ASN A 569 -6.79 32.86 17.02
CA ASN A 569 -5.96 33.17 18.18
C ASN A 569 -4.55 33.60 17.72
N PRO A 570 -4.18 34.89 17.86
CA PRO A 570 -2.88 35.38 17.42
C PRO A 570 -1.75 34.73 18.24
N PRO A 571 -0.62 34.34 17.60
CA PRO A 571 0.48 33.67 18.29
C PRO A 571 1.20 34.64 19.24
N GLN A 572 1.31 34.31 20.53
CA GLN A 572 2.12 35.08 21.50
C GLN A 572 3.62 34.71 21.44
N ALA A 573 4.19 34.62 20.24
CA ALA A 573 5.55 34.15 20.04
C ALA A 573 6.47 35.26 19.54
N SER A 574 7.71 35.28 20.03
CA SER A 574 8.70 36.33 19.71
C SER A 574 9.12 36.37 18.23
N TRP A 575 8.87 35.30 17.47
CA TRP A 575 9.13 35.27 16.03
C TRP A 575 8.06 36.03 15.23
N CYS A 576 6.88 36.28 15.80
CA CYS A 576 5.78 36.94 15.11
C CYS A 576 5.79 38.44 15.44
N SER A 577 5.91 39.29 14.42
CA SER A 577 5.88 40.73 14.64
C SER A 577 4.47 41.20 15.04
N PRO A 578 4.34 42.26 15.84
CA PRO A 578 3.03 42.76 16.28
C PRO A 578 2.06 43.05 15.13
N GLU A 579 2.57 43.49 13.98
CA GLU A 579 1.80 43.81 12.79
C GLU A 579 1.29 42.57 12.05
N LEU A 580 1.99 41.45 12.17
CA LEU A 580 1.62 40.20 11.51
C LEU A 580 0.64 39.37 12.36
N LEU A 581 0.54 39.64 13.68
CA LEU A 581 -0.26 38.86 14.63
C LEU A 581 -1.68 38.55 14.14
N SER A 582 -2.39 39.55 13.61
CA SER A 582 -3.78 39.41 13.13
C SER A 582 -3.92 38.65 11.81
N TYR A 583 -2.82 38.35 11.13
CA TYR A 583 -2.79 37.67 9.84
C TYR A 583 -2.33 36.22 9.94
N VAL A 584 -1.95 35.76 11.13
CA VAL A 584 -1.46 34.40 11.33
C VAL A 584 -2.62 33.44 11.58
N PHE A 585 -2.60 32.33 10.86
CA PHE A 585 -3.50 31.21 11.03
C PHE A 585 -2.71 29.97 11.47
N LYS A 586 -3.12 29.34 12.58
CA LYS A 586 -2.52 28.10 13.06
C LYS A 586 -3.14 26.91 12.28
N MET A 587 -2.31 26.06 11.70
CA MET A 587 -2.70 24.82 11.04
C MET A 587 -2.12 23.62 11.80
N GLU A 588 -2.97 22.70 12.27
CA GLU A 588 -2.55 21.44 12.85
C GLU A 588 -2.35 20.38 11.77
N MET A 589 -1.17 19.79 11.74
CA MET A 589 -0.71 18.86 10.72
C MET A 589 -0.70 17.44 11.31
N TRP A 590 -1.70 16.65 10.93
CA TRP A 590 -1.94 15.28 11.44
C TRP A 590 -1.44 14.22 10.45
N ASP A 591 -1.11 13.04 10.95
CA ASP A 591 -0.74 11.87 10.15
C ASP A 591 0.33 12.20 9.09
N ASP A 592 0.04 11.98 7.80
CA ASP A 592 0.93 12.28 6.68
C ASP A 592 1.29 13.78 6.62
N ALA A 593 0.40 14.66 7.07
CA ALA A 593 0.66 16.10 7.14
C ALA A 593 1.72 16.45 8.18
N GLY A 594 1.84 15.67 9.25
CA GLY A 594 2.94 15.84 10.21
C GLY A 594 4.32 15.60 9.55
N LEU A 595 4.42 14.59 8.69
CA LEU A 595 5.64 14.33 7.90
C LEU A 595 5.90 15.42 6.86
N LEU A 596 4.84 15.98 6.27
CA LEU A 596 4.95 17.11 5.35
C LEU A 596 5.43 18.37 6.06
N ALA A 597 4.94 18.65 7.28
CA ALA A 597 5.35 19.80 8.07
C ALA A 597 6.86 19.84 8.31
N LYS A 598 7.49 18.67 8.55
CA LYS A 598 8.96 18.55 8.70
C LYS A 598 9.76 18.91 7.44
N LYS A 599 9.12 18.87 6.27
CA LYS A 599 9.73 19.22 4.97
C LYS A 599 9.48 20.68 4.58
N MET A 600 8.51 21.34 5.21
CA MET A 600 8.23 22.75 4.99
C MET A 600 9.33 23.61 5.62
N GLN A 601 9.51 24.82 5.10
CA GLN A 601 10.43 25.80 5.68
C GLN A 601 9.74 27.17 5.80
N PRO A 602 10.06 27.97 6.83
CA PRO A 602 9.65 29.36 6.91
C PRO A 602 10.02 30.16 5.65
N GLY A 603 9.09 30.98 5.17
CA GLY A 603 9.18 31.77 3.93
C GLY A 603 8.85 31.00 2.65
N GLU A 604 8.43 29.73 2.74
CA GLU A 604 7.93 28.99 1.57
C GLU A 604 6.45 29.25 1.31
N PHE A 605 6.06 29.17 0.04
CA PHE A 605 4.67 29.25 -0.37
C PHE A 605 4.12 27.86 -0.67
N TRP A 606 2.91 27.58 -0.21
CA TRP A 606 2.29 26.28 -0.35
C TRP A 606 0.82 26.39 -0.71
N ARG A 607 0.36 25.53 -1.62
CA ARG A 607 -1.07 25.23 -1.80
C ARG A 607 -1.42 24.06 -0.89
N LEU A 608 -2.36 24.28 0.02
CA LEU A 608 -2.84 23.29 0.99
C LEU A 608 -4.32 22.97 0.69
N PRO A 609 -4.58 21.93 -0.12
CA PRO A 609 -5.94 21.52 -0.41
C PRO A 609 -6.53 20.71 0.74
N ASN A 610 -7.86 20.72 0.86
CA ASN A 610 -8.58 19.93 1.86
C ASN A 610 -8.17 20.23 3.32
N ALA A 611 -7.83 21.49 3.61
CA ALA A 611 -7.75 21.96 4.98
C ALA A 611 -9.16 22.02 5.57
N ARG A 612 -9.30 21.84 6.88
CA ARG A 612 -10.58 21.96 7.59
C ARG A 612 -10.47 23.00 8.69
N VAL A 613 -11.38 23.95 8.75
CA VAL A 613 -11.51 24.84 9.92
C VAL A 613 -12.10 24.07 11.09
N MET A 614 -11.47 24.23 12.24
CA MET A 614 -11.88 23.68 13.52
C MET A 614 -11.96 24.81 14.54
N THR A 615 -12.85 24.63 15.51
CA THR A 615 -13.01 25.54 16.65
C THR A 615 -12.34 24.92 17.87
N ASP A 616 -11.51 25.67 18.57
CA ASP A 616 -10.94 25.24 19.84
C ASP A 616 -11.92 25.43 21.02
N SER A 617 -11.49 25.07 22.24
CA SER A 617 -12.32 25.22 23.45
C SER A 617 -12.66 26.67 23.79
N TYR A 618 -11.95 27.63 23.21
CA TYR A 618 -12.13 29.07 23.41
C TYR A 618 -12.82 29.75 22.24
N LEU A 619 -13.43 28.97 21.34
CA LEU A 619 -14.11 29.43 20.14
C LEU A 619 -13.21 30.04 19.05
N HIS A 620 -11.89 29.90 19.15
CA HIS A 620 -11.00 30.38 18.10
C HIS A 620 -10.87 29.37 16.96
N PHE A 621 -10.72 29.92 15.75
CA PHE A 621 -10.54 29.12 14.54
C PHE A 621 -9.08 28.75 14.33
N HIS A 622 -8.87 27.49 14.00
CA HIS A 622 -7.60 26.97 13.51
C HIS A 622 -7.86 25.98 12.38
N GLY A 623 -6.86 25.75 11.54
CA GLY A 623 -6.93 24.77 10.48
C GLY A 623 -6.48 23.39 10.95
N LYS A 624 -7.01 22.35 10.31
CA LYS A 624 -6.55 20.98 10.41
C LYS A 624 -6.28 20.44 9.01
N LEU A 625 -5.08 19.90 8.80
CA LEU A 625 -4.71 19.21 7.56
C LEU A 625 -4.30 17.77 7.88
N VAL A 626 -4.82 16.82 7.08
CA VAL A 626 -4.52 15.38 7.19
C VAL A 626 -3.96 14.86 5.87
N GLU A 627 -4.54 15.27 4.74
CA GLU A 627 -4.17 14.76 3.42
C GLU A 627 -3.10 15.63 2.76
N THR A 628 -1.99 15.02 2.30
CA THR A 628 -0.83 15.76 1.76
C THR A 628 -0.55 15.54 0.29
N HIS A 629 -1.07 14.47 -0.30
CA HIS A 629 -0.74 14.07 -1.68
C HIS A 629 -1.05 15.13 -2.75
N LYS A 630 -1.92 16.10 -2.45
CA LYS A 630 -2.24 17.23 -3.33
C LYS A 630 -1.60 18.55 -2.89
N SER A 631 -0.98 18.60 -1.71
CA SER A 631 -0.26 19.77 -1.23
C SER A 631 0.98 19.97 -2.09
N LYS A 632 1.17 21.21 -2.57
CA LYS A 632 2.28 21.53 -3.47
C LYS A 632 3.00 22.77 -2.98
N LYS A 633 4.33 22.68 -2.92
CA LYS A 633 5.20 23.84 -2.77
C LYS A 633 5.12 24.66 -4.05
N LEU A 634 4.91 25.96 -3.89
CA LEU A 634 4.80 26.92 -4.98
C LEU A 634 6.12 27.69 -5.08
N ASN A 635 6.61 27.83 -6.30
CA ASN A 635 7.80 28.61 -6.62
C ASN A 635 7.38 29.80 -7.50
N GLU A 636 7.85 31.00 -7.16
CA GLU A 636 7.61 32.24 -7.90
C GLU A 636 7.90 32.10 -9.41
N VAL A 637 8.94 31.34 -9.78
CA VAL A 637 9.36 31.17 -11.18
C VAL A 637 8.43 30.24 -11.96
N GLU A 638 8.11 29.08 -11.38
CA GLU A 638 7.36 28.02 -12.09
C GLU A 638 5.84 28.20 -12.02
N HIS A 639 5.35 28.88 -10.99
CA HIS A 639 3.92 28.94 -10.67
C HIS A 639 3.33 30.35 -10.82
N GLY A 640 4.02 31.26 -11.51
CA GLY A 640 3.56 32.64 -11.73
C GLY A 640 2.17 32.74 -12.38
N GLU A 641 1.75 31.72 -13.14
CA GLU A 641 0.42 31.64 -13.77
C GLU A 641 -0.69 31.18 -12.81
N ASN A 642 -0.37 30.67 -11.63
CA ASN A 642 -1.38 30.24 -10.66
C ASN A 642 -2.11 31.47 -10.08
N LEU A 643 -3.41 31.58 -10.40
CA LEU A 643 -4.26 32.72 -10.02
C LEU A 643 -4.22 33.02 -8.51
N HIS A 644 -4.35 32.00 -7.66
CA HIS A 644 -4.37 32.18 -6.20
C HIS A 644 -3.00 32.54 -5.63
N PHE A 645 -1.93 32.02 -6.23
CA PHE A 645 -0.57 32.35 -5.82
C PHE A 645 -0.19 33.78 -6.19
N ARG A 646 -0.55 34.24 -7.39
CA ARG A 646 -0.39 35.65 -7.79
C ARG A 646 -1.15 36.58 -6.84
N ALA A 647 -2.38 36.23 -6.50
CA ALA A 647 -3.18 36.99 -5.55
C ALA A 647 -2.54 37.03 -4.14
N LEU A 648 -1.93 35.93 -3.69
CA LEU A 648 -1.17 35.89 -2.43
C LEU A 648 0.03 36.86 -2.48
N LEU A 649 0.83 36.84 -3.55
CA LEU A 649 1.99 37.72 -3.71
C LEU A 649 1.58 39.21 -3.76
N GLU A 650 0.46 39.53 -4.41
CA GLU A 650 -0.08 40.89 -4.42
C GLU A 650 -0.50 41.35 -3.02
N ARG A 651 -1.15 40.48 -2.22
CA ARG A 651 -1.51 40.81 -0.83
C ARG A 651 -0.29 40.98 0.06
N LYS A 652 0.73 40.12 -0.10
CA LYS A 652 2.02 40.27 0.57
C LYS A 652 2.64 41.64 0.28
N LYS A 653 2.72 42.02 -0.99
CA LYS A 653 3.24 43.34 -1.41
C LYS A 653 2.45 44.49 -0.80
N LYS A 654 1.11 44.40 -0.74
CA LYS A 654 0.26 45.41 -0.09
C LYS A 654 0.51 45.51 1.41
N PHE A 655 0.66 44.36 2.09
CA PHE A 655 0.99 44.32 3.52
C PHE A 655 2.35 44.98 3.81
N GLU A 656 3.36 44.67 2.99
CA GLU A 656 4.69 45.29 3.09
C GLU A 656 4.66 46.82 2.83
N GLN A 657 3.84 47.28 1.89
CA GLN A 657 3.68 48.71 1.55
C GLN A 657 2.84 49.48 2.58
N GLY A 658 1.83 48.84 3.18
CA GLY A 658 0.87 49.46 4.09
C GLY A 658 1.40 49.73 5.50
N GLY A 659 2.72 49.66 5.71
CA GLY A 659 3.33 49.85 7.03
C GLY A 659 3.31 48.60 7.92
N GLY A 660 2.68 47.50 7.48
CA GLY A 660 2.68 46.22 8.21
C GLY A 660 4.08 45.60 8.40
N ALA A 661 5.06 46.02 7.60
CA ALA A 661 6.47 45.64 7.77
C ALA A 661 7.32 46.75 8.45
N SER A 662 6.76 47.94 8.70
CA SER A 662 7.54 49.12 9.09
C SER A 662 7.83 49.24 10.59
N GLY A 663 7.30 48.36 11.44
CA GLY A 663 7.38 48.52 12.89
C GLY A 663 8.52 47.79 13.62
N SER A 664 9.09 46.69 13.10
CA SER A 664 10.09 45.92 13.88
C SER A 664 11.36 45.46 13.14
N SER A 665 11.36 45.36 11.81
CA SER A 665 12.63 45.18 11.08
C SER A 665 13.20 46.56 10.84
N ALA A 666 14.23 46.92 11.61
CA ALA A 666 15.07 48.07 11.27
C ALA A 666 15.37 47.97 9.77
N ARG A 667 14.87 48.92 8.98
CA ARG A 667 14.93 48.88 7.53
C ARG A 667 16.39 48.99 7.15
N PHE A 668 17.05 47.85 6.95
CA PHE A 668 18.45 47.83 6.64
C PHE A 668 18.61 48.12 5.14
N ASP A 669 19.44 49.10 4.83
CA ASP A 669 19.69 49.47 3.45
C ASP A 669 20.39 48.33 2.70
N THR A 670 20.06 48.19 1.42
CA THR A 670 20.88 47.38 0.53
C THR A 670 22.18 48.13 0.28
N LYS A 671 23.30 47.57 0.73
CA LYS A 671 24.64 48.14 0.58
C LYS A 671 25.54 47.20 -0.22
N LEU A 672 26.53 47.77 -0.91
CA LEU A 672 27.66 46.99 -1.42
C LEU A 672 28.61 46.65 -0.27
N ILE A 673 29.40 45.60 -0.46
CA ILE A 673 30.40 45.19 0.54
C ILE A 673 31.44 46.30 0.76
N GLU A 674 31.78 47.09 -0.26
CA GLU A 674 32.66 48.28 -0.12
C GLU A 674 32.06 49.43 0.70
N ASP A 675 30.73 49.54 0.78
CA ASP A 675 30.03 50.63 1.47
C ASP A 675 29.75 50.35 2.95
N VAL A 676 30.14 49.17 3.44
CA VAL A 676 29.95 48.79 4.85
C VAL A 676 31.07 49.43 5.67
N ASP A 677 30.71 50.50 6.37
CA ASP A 677 31.54 51.09 7.40
C ASP A 677 31.76 50.09 8.54
N GLY A 678 32.99 50.02 9.07
CA GLY A 678 33.38 49.03 10.07
C GLY A 678 32.66 49.09 11.42
N GLU A 679 31.63 49.93 11.53
CA GLU A 679 30.68 49.93 12.62
C GLU A 679 29.71 48.76 12.47
N VAL A 680 29.08 48.37 13.58
CA VAL A 680 28.18 47.23 13.61
C VAL A 680 26.85 47.60 12.97
N ALA A 681 26.79 47.59 11.64
CA ALA A 681 25.58 47.78 10.87
C ALA A 681 25.10 46.44 10.29
N PHE A 682 23.79 46.21 10.38
CA PHE A 682 23.13 45.18 9.57
C PHE A 682 22.78 45.80 8.22
N PHE A 683 22.93 45.04 7.14
CA PHE A 683 22.61 45.49 5.78
C PHE A 683 22.06 44.32 4.95
N HIS A 684 21.57 44.65 3.75
CA HIS A 684 21.24 43.65 2.73
C HIS A 684 22.26 43.71 1.61
N CYS A 685 22.58 42.58 0.99
CA CYS A 685 23.46 42.57 -0.19
C CYS A 685 23.10 41.44 -1.15
N THR A 686 23.38 41.66 -2.44
CA THR A 686 23.24 40.66 -3.49
C THR A 686 24.63 40.21 -3.91
N VAL A 687 24.90 38.92 -3.74
CA VAL A 687 26.23 38.32 -3.79
C VAL A 687 26.23 37.04 -4.63
N GLU A 688 27.39 36.68 -5.16
CA GLU A 688 27.66 35.36 -5.68
C GLU A 688 28.29 34.50 -4.59
N LEU A 689 27.79 33.28 -4.44
CA LEU A 689 28.36 32.31 -3.52
C LEU A 689 29.59 31.65 -4.17
N LEU A 690 30.75 31.75 -3.55
CA LEU A 690 31.98 31.18 -4.07
C LEU A 690 32.26 29.78 -3.52
N HIS A 691 32.02 29.59 -2.22
CA HIS A 691 32.35 28.34 -1.53
C HIS A 691 31.51 28.15 -0.25
N VAL A 692 31.30 26.89 0.12
CA VAL A 692 30.64 26.47 1.36
C VAL A 692 31.58 25.54 2.10
N ASP A 693 31.99 25.92 3.30
CA ASP A 693 32.81 25.11 4.20
C ASP A 693 31.92 24.54 5.31
N LEU A 694 31.66 23.23 5.21
CA LEU A 694 30.92 22.44 6.18
C LEU A 694 31.83 21.73 7.20
N ALA A 695 33.15 21.78 7.01
CA ALA A 695 34.14 21.01 7.78
C ALA A 695 34.61 21.73 9.04
N SER A 696 34.38 23.04 9.14
CA SER A 696 34.62 23.82 10.36
C SER A 696 33.89 23.20 11.57
N ALA A 697 34.65 22.80 12.58
CA ALA A 697 34.18 22.05 13.75
C ALA A 697 33.14 22.81 14.61
N GLU A 698 33.09 24.14 14.53
CA GLU A 698 32.20 24.96 15.37
C GLU A 698 30.91 25.34 14.63
N GLU A 699 31.01 25.95 13.43
CA GLU A 699 29.87 26.46 12.65
C GLU A 699 30.16 26.46 11.14
N PRO A 700 29.17 26.17 10.26
CA PRO A 700 29.33 26.27 8.81
C PRO A 700 29.63 27.69 8.36
N VAL A 701 30.48 27.79 7.36
CA VAL A 701 30.93 29.07 6.81
C VAL A 701 30.64 29.12 5.33
N VAL A 702 30.19 30.27 4.84
CA VAL A 702 30.06 30.54 3.41
C VAL A 702 30.95 31.70 2.99
N TYR A 703 31.50 31.61 1.79
CA TYR A 703 32.35 32.64 1.21
C TYR A 703 31.62 33.25 0.03
N VAL A 704 31.37 34.55 0.09
CA VAL A 704 30.56 35.27 -0.91
C VAL A 704 31.29 36.51 -1.41
N THR A 705 30.92 36.99 -2.60
CA THR A 705 31.44 38.25 -3.16
C THR A 705 30.37 39.01 -3.92
N ASP A 706 30.41 40.34 -3.86
CA ASP A 706 29.70 41.22 -4.79
C ASP A 706 30.63 41.89 -5.81
N TYR A 707 31.90 41.44 -5.83
CA TYR A 707 33.02 41.94 -6.61
C TYR A 707 33.51 43.36 -6.26
N THR A 708 33.07 43.95 -5.15
CA THR A 708 33.60 45.24 -4.66
C THR A 708 34.77 45.04 -3.70
N PHE A 709 35.66 46.05 -3.60
CA PHE A 709 36.86 45.98 -2.76
C PHE A 709 36.59 46.61 -1.40
N ASN A 710 36.80 45.86 -0.32
CA ASN A 710 36.71 46.39 1.03
C ASN A 710 38.03 46.17 1.78
N PRO A 711 38.75 47.24 2.18
CA PRO A 711 40.07 47.14 2.79
C PRO A 711 40.08 46.39 4.13
N ASP A 712 38.94 46.21 4.79
CA ASP A 712 38.83 45.53 6.07
C ASP A 712 38.60 44.03 5.96
N LEU A 713 38.40 43.50 4.74
CA LEU A 713 38.29 42.06 4.53
C LEU A 713 39.69 41.43 4.49
N VAL A 714 39.78 40.20 5.00
CA VAL A 714 41.01 39.41 4.95
C VAL A 714 40.95 38.43 3.79
N ASN A 715 42.08 38.30 3.11
CA ASN A 715 42.28 37.28 2.11
C ASN A 715 42.23 35.89 2.77
N PRO A 716 41.65 34.87 2.12
CA PRO A 716 41.76 33.50 2.61
C PRO A 716 43.23 33.15 2.85
N ALA A 717 43.52 32.49 3.98
CA ALA A 717 44.89 32.25 4.45
C ALA A 717 45.72 31.40 3.49
N GLU A 718 45.06 30.57 2.69
CA GLU A 718 45.68 29.76 1.65
C GLU A 718 45.17 30.20 0.26
N PRO A 719 46.03 30.21 -0.76
CA PRO A 719 45.66 30.51 -2.14
C PRO A 719 44.80 29.38 -2.70
N VAL A 720 43.51 29.44 -2.41
CA VAL A 720 42.51 28.50 -2.93
C VAL A 720 42.09 28.92 -4.34
N PRO A 721 41.95 27.99 -5.30
CA PRO A 721 41.67 28.33 -6.70
C PRO A 721 40.42 29.20 -6.90
N TRP A 722 39.38 29.00 -6.08
CA TRP A 722 38.12 29.75 -6.17
C TRP A 722 38.22 31.20 -5.67
N ALA A 723 39.30 31.57 -4.96
CA ALA A 723 39.53 32.91 -4.42
C ALA A 723 40.54 33.75 -5.24
N LEU A 724 41.12 33.17 -6.30
CA LEU A 724 42.18 33.82 -7.07
C LEU A 724 41.72 35.18 -7.65
N GLY A 725 42.47 36.24 -7.38
CA GLY A 725 42.18 37.59 -7.87
C GLY A 725 41.03 38.31 -7.18
N LEU A 726 40.45 37.72 -6.13
CA LEU A 726 39.38 38.31 -5.31
C LEU A 726 39.91 38.85 -3.98
N ASP A 727 41.16 39.30 -3.97
CA ASP A 727 41.82 39.88 -2.80
C ASP A 727 40.99 41.02 -2.19
N ARG A 728 40.61 40.85 -0.93
CA ARG A 728 39.74 41.76 -0.17
C ARG A 728 38.37 42.03 -0.80
N ARG A 729 37.86 41.09 -1.59
CA ARG A 729 36.50 41.11 -2.17
C ARG A 729 35.62 39.97 -1.68
N ILE A 730 36.14 39.12 -0.79
CA ILE A 730 35.46 37.93 -0.27
C ILE A 730 35.04 38.18 1.18
N VAL A 731 33.74 38.05 1.45
CA VAL A 731 33.22 38.05 2.81
C VAL A 731 33.08 36.61 3.27
N LYS A 732 33.78 36.27 4.36
CA LYS A 732 33.56 35.05 5.13
C LYS A 732 32.35 35.26 6.04
N ILE A 733 31.26 34.53 5.82
CA ILE A 733 30.03 34.61 6.63
C ILE A 733 29.90 33.35 7.48
N VAL A 734 29.86 33.54 8.79
CA VAL A 734 29.55 32.48 9.76
C VAL A 734 28.04 32.34 9.89
N LEU A 735 27.52 31.12 9.67
CA LEU A 735 26.10 30.83 9.68
C LEU A 735 25.65 30.23 11.02
N GLU A 736 24.69 30.86 11.66
CA GLU A 736 24.21 30.54 13.00
C GLU A 736 22.69 30.28 13.02
N GLY A 737 22.19 29.65 14.10
CA GLY A 737 20.77 29.34 14.26
C GLY A 737 20.21 28.54 13.08
N GLY A 738 19.01 28.88 12.61
CA GLY A 738 18.40 28.27 11.42
C GLY A 738 19.19 28.42 10.12
N GLN A 739 20.13 29.37 10.00
CA GLN A 739 20.95 29.49 8.78
C GLN A 739 21.95 28.34 8.65
N ARG A 740 22.39 27.75 9.77
CA ARG A 740 23.34 26.63 9.82
C ARG A 740 22.88 25.45 8.95
N GLY A 741 21.60 25.09 9.05
CA GLY A 741 21.01 23.99 8.30
C GLY A 741 21.02 24.23 6.79
N ARG A 742 20.85 25.50 6.38
CA ARG A 742 20.76 25.88 4.96
C ARG A 742 22.07 25.83 4.21
N ALA A 743 23.21 25.85 4.91
CA ALA A 743 24.54 25.81 4.28
C ALA A 743 24.65 24.67 3.25
N ARG A 744 24.04 23.51 3.54
CA ARG A 744 24.07 22.31 2.69
C ARG A 744 23.30 22.46 1.37
N ASP A 745 22.32 23.35 1.33
CA ASP A 745 21.46 23.57 0.15
C ASP A 745 22.02 24.65 -0.79
N LEU A 746 23.09 25.34 -0.36
CA LEU A 746 23.68 26.43 -1.11
C LEU A 746 24.62 25.91 -2.21
N GLN A 747 24.49 26.47 -3.41
CA GLN A 747 25.22 26.04 -4.61
C GLN A 747 26.28 27.08 -4.99
N PRO A 748 27.59 26.74 -4.94
CA PRO A 748 28.64 27.61 -5.44
C PRO A 748 28.37 28.06 -6.89
N GLY A 749 28.64 29.33 -7.18
CA GLY A 749 28.35 30.00 -8.45
C GLY A 749 26.94 30.59 -8.56
N ALA A 750 26.01 30.24 -7.66
CA ALA A 750 24.66 30.82 -7.66
C ALA A 750 24.65 32.21 -6.99
N ILE A 751 23.68 33.03 -7.40
CA ILE A 751 23.48 34.39 -6.90
C ILE A 751 22.42 34.37 -5.80
N TYR A 752 22.77 34.96 -4.66
CA TYR A 752 21.92 35.04 -3.48
C TYR A 752 21.75 36.48 -3.03
N ARG A 753 20.54 36.81 -2.58
CA ARG A 753 20.28 37.99 -1.78
C ARG A 753 20.34 37.60 -0.31
N ILE A 754 21.27 38.20 0.42
CA ILE A 754 21.45 37.99 1.86
C ILE A 754 20.84 39.19 2.59
N LYS A 755 19.87 38.92 3.47
CA LYS A 755 19.22 39.92 4.32
C LYS A 755 19.83 39.91 5.72
N ASN A 756 19.75 41.05 6.42
CA ASN A 756 20.23 41.22 7.80
C ASN A 756 21.68 40.73 8.03
N LEU A 757 22.56 40.90 7.05
CA LEU A 757 23.97 40.52 7.22
C LEU A 757 24.64 41.51 8.15
N ARG A 758 25.31 41.01 9.19
CA ARG A 758 26.09 41.82 10.13
C ARG A 758 27.57 41.63 9.86
N LEU A 759 28.28 42.71 9.54
CA LEU A 759 29.74 42.68 9.45
C LEU A 759 30.34 43.03 10.82
N ILE A 760 31.23 42.19 11.35
CA ILE A 760 31.80 42.33 12.69
C ILE A 760 33.32 42.40 12.58
N ARG A 761 33.92 43.42 13.19
CA ARG A 761 35.36 43.46 13.48
C ARG A 761 35.62 42.96 14.90
N ARG A 762 36.43 41.93 15.06
CA ARG A 762 36.86 41.46 16.38
C ARG A 762 38.00 42.34 16.89
N SER A 763 37.93 42.76 18.16
CA SER A 763 39.06 43.45 18.80
C SER A 763 40.33 42.60 18.71
N GLY A 764 41.42 43.17 18.20
CA GLY A 764 42.70 42.48 18.00
C GLY A 764 42.83 41.72 16.67
N VAL A 765 41.76 41.55 15.90
CA VAL A 765 41.81 40.94 14.55
C VAL A 765 41.58 42.04 13.52
N ARG A 766 42.53 42.23 12.60
CA ARG A 766 42.45 43.28 11.58
C ARG A 766 41.39 43.01 10.49
N CYS A 767 40.63 41.91 10.55
CA CYS A 767 39.54 41.65 9.61
C CYS A 767 38.15 41.85 10.17
N ALA A 768 37.30 42.32 9.27
CA ALA A 768 35.86 42.16 9.33
C ALA A 768 35.44 40.80 8.75
N PHE A 769 34.44 40.16 9.35
CA PHE A 769 33.76 38.97 8.81
C PHE A 769 32.26 39.09 9.01
N GLY A 770 31.49 38.41 8.18
CA GLY A 770 30.03 38.37 8.26
C GLY A 770 29.54 37.38 9.32
N ARG A 771 28.46 37.73 10.01
CA ARG A 771 27.70 36.83 10.88
C ARG A 771 26.25 36.90 10.47
N LEU A 772 25.64 35.74 10.25
CA LEU A 772 24.26 35.63 9.83
C LEU A 772 23.55 34.58 10.69
N GLY A 773 22.70 35.04 11.59
CA GLY A 773 21.96 34.20 12.54
C GLY A 773 20.45 34.42 12.47
N GLY A 774 19.72 33.66 13.28
CA GLY A 774 18.26 33.66 13.32
C GLY A 774 17.64 32.54 12.49
N ASP A 775 16.34 32.31 12.70
CA ASP A 775 15.61 31.19 12.10
C ASP A 775 14.86 31.56 10.81
N GLU A 776 14.81 32.85 10.49
CA GLU A 776 14.16 33.40 9.30
C GLU A 776 14.84 33.00 7.99
N ARG A 777 14.21 33.21 6.84
CA ARG A 777 14.85 33.02 5.54
C ARG A 777 15.68 34.22 5.09
N LEU A 778 16.93 34.27 5.55
CA LEU A 778 17.84 35.39 5.26
C LEU A 778 18.66 35.21 3.97
N ILE A 779 18.90 33.97 3.54
CA ILE A 779 19.59 33.67 2.28
C ILE A 779 18.56 33.27 1.22
N ILE A 780 18.38 34.10 0.20
CA ILE A 780 17.35 33.94 -0.84
C ILE A 780 18.02 33.79 -2.20
N ALA A 781 17.86 32.62 -2.83
CA ALA A 781 18.34 32.39 -4.18
C ALA A 781 17.64 33.34 -5.16
N THR A 782 18.41 34.00 -6.02
CA THR A 782 17.86 34.93 -7.01
C THR A 782 18.08 34.37 -8.41
N ASN A 783 17.02 33.81 -8.98
CA ASN A 783 17.06 33.22 -10.33
C ASN A 783 16.69 34.24 -11.41
N ASP A 784 16.05 35.34 -11.03
CA ASP A 784 15.64 36.40 -11.94
C ASP A 784 16.84 37.26 -12.32
N ARG A 785 17.40 36.97 -13.50
CA ARG A 785 18.54 37.71 -14.05
C ARG A 785 18.18 39.14 -14.40
N ASP A 786 16.91 39.48 -14.56
CA ASP A 786 16.48 40.81 -15.01
C ASP A 786 16.34 41.81 -13.85
N LYS A 787 16.41 41.34 -12.60
CA LYS A 787 16.45 42.22 -11.42
C LYS A 787 17.66 43.15 -11.48
N GLU A 788 17.41 44.43 -11.24
CA GLU A 788 18.43 45.49 -11.27
C GLU A 788 19.65 45.16 -10.39
N GLU A 789 19.43 44.61 -9.20
CA GLU A 789 20.49 44.21 -8.27
C GLU A 789 21.37 43.07 -8.81
N VAL A 790 20.78 42.11 -9.54
CA VAL A 790 21.49 40.99 -10.16
C VAL A 790 22.28 41.48 -11.38
N GLN A 791 21.66 42.33 -12.20
CA GLN A 791 22.34 42.99 -13.33
C GLN A 791 23.52 43.84 -12.85
N ALA A 792 23.37 44.57 -11.75
CA ALA A 792 24.45 45.34 -11.14
C ALA A 792 25.61 44.42 -10.67
N LEU A 793 25.30 43.30 -10.01
CA LEU A 793 26.30 42.30 -9.62
C LEU A 793 27.03 41.71 -10.83
N LEU A 794 26.32 41.32 -11.89
CA LEU A 794 26.90 40.77 -13.11
C LEU A 794 27.80 41.79 -13.84
N LYS A 795 27.41 43.06 -13.87
CA LYS A 795 28.25 44.15 -14.40
C LYS A 795 29.56 44.30 -13.60
N ARG A 796 29.49 44.23 -12.27
CA ARG A 796 30.68 44.27 -11.41
C ARG A 796 31.58 43.05 -11.63
N LYS A 797 31.01 41.86 -11.79
CA LYS A 797 31.75 40.63 -12.15
C LYS A 797 32.51 40.79 -13.46
N GLU A 798 31.87 41.34 -14.49
CA GLU A 798 32.51 41.54 -15.80
C GLU A 798 33.59 42.62 -15.77
N LYS A 799 33.35 43.71 -15.01
CA LYS A 799 34.37 44.73 -14.73
C LYS A 799 35.60 44.10 -14.07
N TRP A 800 35.40 43.31 -13.02
CA TRP A 800 36.48 42.60 -12.33
C TRP A 800 37.26 41.65 -13.25
N LYS A 801 36.56 40.85 -14.08
CA LYS A 801 37.23 39.99 -15.08
C LYS A 801 38.09 40.80 -16.05
N SER A 802 37.63 41.99 -16.44
CA SER A 802 38.38 42.89 -17.32
C SER A 802 39.61 43.50 -16.66
N GLU A 803 39.53 43.80 -15.35
CA GLU A 803 40.68 44.23 -14.54
C GLU A 803 41.73 43.12 -14.46
N MET A 804 41.33 41.88 -14.17
CA MET A 804 42.23 40.73 -14.06
C MET A 804 42.96 40.41 -15.38
N LYS A 805 42.28 40.53 -16.52
CA LYS A 805 42.91 40.41 -17.84
C LYS A 805 43.97 41.47 -18.09
N ARG A 806 43.79 42.68 -17.58
CA ARG A 806 44.76 43.79 -17.73
C ARG A 806 46.02 43.54 -16.91
N ASP A 807 45.87 42.96 -15.72
CA ASP A 807 46.97 42.67 -14.81
C ASP A 807 47.75 41.39 -15.19
N GLY A 808 47.43 40.78 -16.34
CA GLY A 808 48.08 39.56 -16.83
C GLY A 808 47.71 38.31 -16.02
N VAL A 809 46.73 38.41 -15.11
CA VAL A 809 46.21 37.28 -14.35
C VAL A 809 45.15 36.60 -15.22
N SER A 810 45.57 35.57 -15.95
CA SER A 810 44.65 34.78 -16.78
C SER A 810 43.74 33.94 -15.89
N ILE A 811 42.53 34.47 -15.64
CA ILE A 811 41.42 33.73 -15.04
C ILE A 811 40.61 33.11 -16.19
N GLU A 812 41.22 32.22 -16.97
CA GLU A 812 40.41 31.32 -17.76
C GLU A 812 39.81 30.30 -16.78
N PRO A 813 38.48 30.29 -16.62
CA PRO A 813 37.86 29.21 -15.87
C PRO A 813 38.22 27.93 -16.64
N ALA A 814 38.78 26.94 -15.96
CA ALA A 814 39.00 25.62 -16.53
C ALA A 814 37.64 25.05 -16.98
N VAL A 815 37.23 25.37 -18.22
CA VAL A 815 35.92 25.03 -18.78
C VAL A 815 36.17 24.44 -20.15
N ASN A 816 36.26 23.10 -20.16
CA ASN A 816 35.47 22.25 -21.04
C ASN A 816 35.59 20.79 -20.57
N SER A 817 35.07 20.51 -19.37
CA SER A 817 34.41 19.23 -19.11
C SER A 817 32.91 19.51 -18.90
N THR A 818 32.20 19.67 -20.01
CA THR A 818 30.74 19.76 -20.05
C THR A 818 30.15 18.38 -19.74
N ALA A 819 30.28 17.96 -18.48
CA ALA A 819 29.43 16.92 -17.92
C ALA A 819 28.07 17.56 -17.62
N LYS A 820 27.07 17.26 -18.44
CA LYS A 820 25.68 17.24 -17.98
C LYS A 820 25.69 16.45 -16.68
N SER A 821 25.21 17.04 -15.58
CA SER A 821 24.89 16.32 -14.37
C SER A 821 23.70 15.38 -14.64
N LEU A 822 23.98 14.27 -15.32
CA LEU A 822 23.30 13.01 -15.02
C LEU A 822 23.62 12.68 -13.56
N PRO A 823 22.69 12.04 -12.82
CA PRO A 823 23.02 11.48 -11.51
C PRO A 823 24.29 10.64 -11.68
N PRO A 824 25.24 10.71 -10.73
CA PRO A 824 26.56 10.11 -10.88
C PRO A 824 26.38 8.68 -11.37
N THR A 825 26.78 8.42 -12.61
CA THR A 825 27.10 7.06 -13.03
C THR A 825 28.11 6.61 -12.00
N PRO A 826 27.87 5.52 -11.25
CA PRO A 826 28.73 5.12 -10.16
C PRO A 826 30.13 5.06 -10.72
N GLU A 827 30.99 5.96 -10.21
CA GLU A 827 32.43 5.78 -10.26
C GLU A 827 32.66 4.32 -9.94
N THR A 828 33.53 3.68 -10.71
CA THR A 828 34.06 2.35 -10.41
C THR A 828 34.37 2.31 -8.92
N SER A 829 33.41 1.83 -8.15
CA SER A 829 33.50 1.68 -6.71
C SER A 829 34.69 0.79 -6.55
N GLU A 830 35.79 1.33 -6.03
CA GLU A 830 36.89 0.51 -5.61
C GLU A 830 36.30 -0.58 -4.71
N ASP A 831 36.64 -1.83 -5.00
CA ASP A 831 36.16 -2.96 -4.21
C ASP A 831 36.69 -2.75 -2.78
N LEU A 832 35.80 -2.50 -1.83
CA LEU A 832 36.14 -2.27 -0.43
C LEU A 832 36.35 -3.60 0.29
N THR A 833 37.20 -3.58 1.32
CA THR A 833 37.32 -4.68 2.30
C THR A 833 36.10 -4.72 3.21
N LEU A 834 35.75 -5.88 3.76
CA LEU A 834 34.63 -6.00 4.70
C LEU A 834 34.87 -5.16 5.96
N LYS A 835 36.13 -5.04 6.40
CA LYS A 835 36.53 -4.16 7.50
C LYS A 835 36.20 -2.68 7.25
N GLN A 836 36.45 -2.17 6.04
CA GLN A 836 36.10 -0.80 5.66
C GLN A 836 34.58 -0.62 5.62
N VAL A 837 33.84 -1.61 5.11
CA VAL A 837 32.36 -1.59 5.10
C VAL A 837 31.79 -1.54 6.51
N ILE A 838 32.34 -2.33 7.44
CA ILE A 838 31.92 -2.33 8.85
C ILE A 838 32.26 -1.01 9.54
N ALA A 839 33.47 -0.47 9.30
CA ALA A 839 33.95 0.77 9.90
C ALA A 839 33.31 2.06 9.34
N SER A 840 32.61 1.98 8.19
CA SER A 840 32.01 3.15 7.54
C SER A 840 30.97 3.82 8.45
N THR A 841 31.10 5.12 8.70
CA THR A 841 30.11 5.90 9.47
C THR A 841 28.92 6.35 8.63
N VAL A 842 28.98 6.18 7.31
CA VAL A 842 27.91 6.57 6.37
C VAL A 842 26.88 5.44 6.30
N CYS A 843 25.66 5.71 6.77
CA CYS A 843 24.55 4.78 6.75
C CYS A 843 23.22 5.55 6.62
N PRO A 844 22.33 5.23 5.66
CA PRO A 844 22.43 4.13 4.71
C PRO A 844 23.48 4.36 3.63
N ASN A 845 24.06 3.28 3.10
CA ASN A 845 25.04 3.33 2.01
C ASN A 845 25.13 2.00 1.26
N THR A 846 25.66 2.02 0.04
CA THR A 846 25.91 0.84 -0.80
C THR A 846 27.40 0.66 -1.01
N PHE A 847 27.87 -0.58 -0.92
CA PHE A 847 29.27 -0.97 -1.02
C PHE A 847 29.43 -2.08 -2.05
N THR A 848 30.57 -2.09 -2.73
CA THR A 848 31.00 -3.22 -3.56
C THR A 848 32.17 -3.90 -2.86
N VAL A 849 32.08 -5.21 -2.66
CA VAL A 849 33.11 -6.00 -1.96
C VAL A 849 33.43 -7.27 -2.73
N VAL A 850 34.68 -7.72 -2.66
CA VAL A 850 35.10 -9.01 -3.21
C VAL A 850 35.28 -9.99 -2.06
N ALA A 851 34.45 -11.02 -2.01
CA ALA A 851 34.39 -11.98 -0.92
C ALA A 851 33.97 -13.37 -1.42
N ARG A 852 33.89 -14.36 -0.54
CA ARG A 852 33.22 -15.65 -0.78
C ARG A 852 32.19 -15.90 0.31
N VAL A 853 31.16 -16.71 0.04
CA VAL A 853 30.24 -17.14 1.11
C VAL A 853 30.95 -18.19 1.96
N SER A 854 31.22 -17.89 3.23
CA SER A 854 31.85 -18.84 4.17
C SER A 854 30.83 -19.71 4.89
N ASP A 855 29.60 -19.23 5.08
CA ASP A 855 28.48 -19.98 5.68
C ASP A 855 27.12 -19.39 5.24
N PHE A 856 26.01 -20.10 5.50
CA PHE A 856 24.65 -19.59 5.29
C PHE A 856 23.66 -20.10 6.34
N TYR A 857 22.57 -19.36 6.56
CA TYR A 857 21.48 -19.75 7.46
C TYR A 857 20.11 -19.53 6.78
N PRO A 858 19.12 -20.43 6.97
CA PRO A 858 19.19 -21.70 7.72
C PRO A 858 20.06 -22.75 7.01
N PHE A 859 20.61 -23.69 7.78
CA PHE A 859 21.52 -24.75 7.26
C PHE A 859 20.82 -25.73 6.30
N ASP A 860 19.51 -25.86 6.41
CA ASP A 860 18.69 -26.59 5.43
C ASP A 860 18.03 -25.58 4.50
N LEU A 861 18.37 -25.61 3.21
CA LEU A 861 17.79 -24.71 2.21
C LEU A 861 16.28 -24.92 2.04
N ASN A 862 15.75 -26.11 2.38
CA ASN A 862 14.29 -26.30 2.42
C ASN A 862 13.66 -25.38 3.44
N GLN A 863 14.40 -24.93 4.47
CA GLN A 863 13.98 -24.02 5.54
C GLN A 863 14.15 -22.54 5.21
N ALA A 864 14.68 -22.20 4.03
CA ALA A 864 14.97 -20.82 3.64
C ALA A 864 13.73 -19.93 3.39
N THR A 865 12.52 -20.46 3.63
CA THR A 865 11.27 -19.68 3.66
C THR A 865 10.51 -19.87 4.97
N TYR A 866 9.84 -18.81 5.41
CA TYR A 866 8.94 -18.83 6.56
C TYR A 866 7.60 -18.20 6.18
N LEU A 867 6.53 -18.63 6.85
CA LEU A 867 5.21 -18.07 6.67
C LEU A 867 5.00 -16.91 7.65
N ARG A 868 4.45 -15.79 7.19
CA ARG A 868 4.13 -14.63 8.03
C ARG A 868 2.73 -14.13 7.73
N CYS A 869 1.98 -13.84 8.79
CA CYS A 869 0.73 -13.14 8.64
C CYS A 869 0.98 -11.65 8.39
N THR A 870 0.63 -11.14 7.22
CA THR A 870 0.75 -9.72 6.84
C THR A 870 -0.23 -8.81 7.58
N LYS A 871 -1.27 -9.34 8.24
CA LYS A 871 -2.23 -8.57 9.02
C LYS A 871 -1.74 -8.26 10.44
N CYS A 872 -1.25 -9.26 11.19
CA CYS A 872 -0.69 -9.06 12.54
C CYS A 872 0.84 -9.08 12.59
N ASN A 873 1.51 -9.19 11.44
CA ASN A 873 2.96 -9.24 11.31
C ASN A 873 3.67 -10.38 12.08
N THR A 874 2.93 -11.39 12.55
CA THR A 874 3.46 -12.53 13.31
C THR A 874 3.99 -13.60 12.36
N ASN A 875 5.22 -14.07 12.63
CA ASN A 875 5.81 -15.23 11.95
C ASN A 875 5.13 -16.50 12.44
N LEU A 876 4.66 -17.31 11.51
CA LEU A 876 3.91 -18.53 11.78
C LEU A 876 4.87 -19.72 11.69
N ARG A 877 4.58 -20.77 12.46
CA ARG A 877 5.30 -22.05 12.32
C ARG A 877 4.95 -22.66 10.96
N ARG A 878 5.88 -23.38 10.33
CA ARG A 878 5.64 -24.03 9.02
C ARG A 878 4.44 -24.95 8.97
N ALA A 879 4.19 -25.70 10.04
CA ALA A 879 3.02 -26.56 10.13
C ALA A 879 1.69 -25.77 10.07
N TRP A 880 1.73 -24.45 10.28
CA TRP A 880 0.58 -23.59 10.18
C TRP A 880 0.51 -23.08 8.76
N LYS A 881 -0.59 -23.37 8.09
CA LYS A 881 -0.90 -22.73 6.80
C LYS A 881 -1.55 -21.36 6.98
N ARG A 882 -1.93 -21.00 8.22
CA ARG A 882 -2.87 -19.92 8.53
C ARG A 882 -2.55 -19.22 9.84
N CYS A 883 -2.97 -17.95 9.93
CA CYS A 883 -2.80 -17.15 11.12
C CYS A 883 -3.98 -17.32 12.07
N VAL A 884 -3.73 -17.94 13.22
CA VAL A 884 -4.74 -18.14 14.28
C VAL A 884 -5.23 -16.80 14.83
N ASN A 885 -4.30 -15.87 15.08
CA ASN A 885 -4.62 -14.58 15.69
C ASN A 885 -5.48 -13.69 14.79
N CYS A 886 -5.36 -13.83 13.47
CA CYS A 886 -6.10 -13.03 12.51
C CYS A 886 -7.33 -13.74 11.93
N ASP A 887 -7.53 -15.01 12.30
CA ASP A 887 -8.49 -15.93 11.68
C ASP A 887 -8.38 -15.93 10.15
N ASP A 888 -7.15 -15.93 9.63
CA ASP A 888 -6.90 -15.86 8.19
C ASP A 888 -7.13 -17.22 7.53
N MET A 889 -8.41 -17.54 7.30
CA MET A 889 -8.85 -18.86 6.87
C MET A 889 -8.81 -19.11 5.35
N PHE A 890 -8.41 -18.11 4.55
CA PHE A 890 -8.25 -18.22 3.08
C PHE A 890 -6.82 -17.95 2.61
N ASP A 891 -5.86 -17.98 3.53
CA ASP A 891 -4.46 -17.68 3.23
C ASP A 891 -4.32 -16.26 2.60
N THR A 892 -5.27 -15.36 2.89
CA THR A 892 -5.34 -14.00 2.32
C THR A 892 -4.28 -13.08 2.90
N HIS A 893 -3.89 -13.34 4.14
CA HIS A 893 -2.92 -12.56 4.89
C HIS A 893 -1.63 -13.34 5.13
N CYS A 894 -1.63 -14.67 5.09
CA CYS A 894 -0.45 -15.50 5.30
C CYS A 894 0.35 -15.60 4.01
N LYS A 895 1.53 -14.98 3.97
CA LYS A 895 2.43 -15.03 2.82
C LYS A 895 3.76 -15.65 3.22
N TRP A 896 4.36 -16.38 2.29
CA TRP A 896 5.71 -16.89 2.43
C TRP A 896 6.72 -15.76 2.19
N PHE A 897 7.81 -15.78 2.94
CA PHE A 897 8.93 -14.85 2.82
C PHE A 897 10.23 -15.65 2.89
N TYR A 898 11.28 -15.18 2.20
CA TYR A 898 12.62 -15.75 2.35
C TYR A 898 13.26 -15.35 3.67
N THR A 899 14.08 -16.24 4.22
CA THR A 899 14.92 -16.05 5.42
C THR A 899 16.33 -16.60 5.20
N LEU A 900 16.93 -16.31 4.06
CA LEU A 900 18.30 -16.64 3.71
C LEU A 900 19.29 -15.54 4.14
N LEU A 901 20.26 -15.92 4.97
CA LEU A 901 21.39 -15.11 5.38
C LEU A 901 22.69 -15.73 4.86
N PHE A 902 23.63 -14.91 4.41
CA PHE A 902 24.98 -15.33 4.08
C PHE A 902 25.98 -14.74 5.06
N ILE A 903 27.02 -15.51 5.39
CA ILE A 903 28.24 -14.99 6.00
C ILE A 903 29.24 -14.83 4.86
N LEU A 904 29.62 -13.60 4.55
CA LEU A 904 30.68 -13.31 3.59
C LEU A 904 32.02 -13.25 4.31
N GLU A 905 33.05 -13.80 3.68
CA GLU A 905 34.45 -13.76 4.12
C GLU A 905 35.31 -13.18 2.99
N ASP A 906 36.09 -12.14 3.27
CA ASP A 906 37.03 -11.57 2.30
C ASP A 906 38.43 -12.19 2.41
N ASP A 907 39.40 -11.64 1.67
CA ASP A 907 40.77 -12.15 1.63
C ASP A 907 41.57 -11.87 2.91
N GLU A 908 41.10 -10.92 3.74
CA GLU A 908 41.68 -10.61 5.05
C GLU A 908 41.14 -11.53 6.15
N GLY A 909 40.12 -12.35 5.84
CA GLY A 909 39.45 -13.25 6.79
C GLY A 909 38.41 -12.54 7.65
N ASP A 910 38.10 -11.28 7.35
CA ASP A 910 37.01 -10.56 7.99
C ASP A 910 35.66 -11.11 7.51
N ASN A 911 34.66 -11.09 8.39
CA ASN A 911 33.35 -11.66 8.10
C ASN A 911 32.21 -10.67 8.34
N ILE A 912 31.16 -10.74 7.52
CA ILE A 912 29.94 -9.97 7.69
C ILE A 912 28.70 -10.82 7.40
N ILE A 913 27.63 -10.63 8.17
CA ILE A 913 26.33 -11.30 7.95
C ILE A 913 25.47 -10.39 7.08
N ILE A 914 24.99 -10.91 5.94
CA ILE A 914 24.11 -10.17 5.02
C ILE A 914 22.81 -10.93 4.78
N SER A 915 21.71 -10.18 4.65
CA SER A 915 20.40 -10.70 4.26
C SER A 915 20.30 -10.83 2.74
N ALA A 916 20.01 -12.03 2.24
CA ALA A 916 19.71 -12.27 0.83
C ALA A 916 18.20 -12.23 0.52
N CYS A 917 17.41 -11.61 1.42
CA CYS A 917 15.93 -11.64 1.36
C CYS A 917 15.30 -10.33 0.90
N ASN A 918 16.11 -9.30 0.62
CA ASN A 918 15.60 -7.99 0.25
C ASN A 918 14.92 -8.07 -1.12
N LYS A 919 13.84 -7.30 -1.31
CA LYS A 919 13.08 -7.30 -2.57
C LYS A 919 13.94 -6.87 -3.78
N GLU A 920 14.99 -6.10 -3.51
CA GLU A 920 15.94 -5.60 -4.50
C GLU A 920 17.05 -6.62 -4.81
N CYS A 921 17.12 -7.74 -4.08
CA CYS A 921 18.11 -8.78 -4.27
C CYS A 921 17.92 -9.49 -5.63
N LYS A 922 18.81 -9.23 -6.58
CA LYS A 922 18.77 -9.83 -7.92
C LYS A 922 18.93 -11.35 -7.89
N LEU A 923 19.60 -11.90 -6.87
CA LEU A 923 19.82 -13.34 -6.74
C LEU A 923 18.49 -14.11 -6.78
N LEU A 924 17.51 -13.69 -5.97
CA LEU A 924 16.21 -14.34 -5.86
C LEU A 924 15.13 -13.73 -6.76
N SER A 925 15.50 -12.79 -7.64
CA SER A 925 14.55 -12.16 -8.56
C SER A 925 13.91 -13.18 -9.50
N GLY A 926 12.57 -13.10 -9.62
CA GLY A 926 11.73 -14.01 -10.39
C GLY A 926 11.38 -15.32 -9.70
N LEU A 927 11.80 -15.54 -8.44
CA LEU A 927 11.45 -16.73 -7.66
C LEU A 927 10.50 -16.35 -6.52
N PRO A 928 9.18 -16.57 -6.65
CA PRO A 928 8.26 -16.25 -5.58
C PRO A 928 8.56 -17.13 -4.35
N PRO A 929 8.55 -16.56 -3.12
CA PRO A 929 8.68 -17.36 -1.91
C PRO A 929 7.45 -18.27 -1.79
N VAL A 930 7.67 -19.57 -1.62
CA VAL A 930 6.64 -20.59 -1.41
C VAL A 930 7.08 -21.58 -0.33
N ASP A 931 6.24 -22.56 -0.02
CA ASP A 931 6.61 -23.69 0.84
C ASP A 931 7.59 -24.60 0.09
N LEU A 932 8.89 -24.37 0.27
CA LEU A 932 9.95 -25.11 -0.43
C LEU A 932 9.98 -26.61 -0.05
N GLU A 933 9.37 -27.00 1.07
CA GLU A 933 9.29 -28.39 1.48
C GLU A 933 8.16 -29.13 0.74
N ALA A 934 7.03 -28.44 0.51
CA ALA A 934 5.89 -28.99 -0.22
C ALA A 934 6.02 -28.89 -1.75
N ASP A 935 6.65 -27.82 -2.25
CA ASP A 935 6.85 -27.55 -3.68
C ASP A 935 8.29 -27.86 -4.11
N LYS A 936 8.51 -29.10 -4.54
CA LYS A 936 9.81 -29.60 -4.98
C LYS A 936 10.37 -28.86 -6.20
N ASP A 937 9.51 -28.42 -7.12
CA ASP A 937 9.93 -27.74 -8.34
C ASP A 937 10.38 -26.30 -8.04
N ALA A 938 9.69 -25.61 -7.13
CA ALA A 938 10.16 -24.34 -6.60
C ALA A 938 11.49 -24.47 -5.84
N PHE A 939 11.64 -25.53 -5.03
CA PHE A 939 12.90 -25.82 -4.34
C PHE A 939 14.05 -26.06 -5.32
N ASP A 940 13.86 -26.87 -6.35
CA ASP A 940 14.89 -27.16 -7.36
C ASP A 940 15.34 -25.87 -8.08
N ARG A 941 14.41 -24.97 -8.43
CA ARG A 941 14.73 -23.65 -9.00
C ARG A 941 15.49 -22.75 -8.03
N PHE A 942 15.07 -22.70 -6.77
CA PHE A 942 15.72 -21.93 -5.71
C PHE A 942 17.16 -22.39 -5.50
N VAL A 943 17.36 -23.70 -5.35
CA VAL A 943 18.68 -24.32 -5.19
C VAL A 943 19.55 -24.09 -6.42
N ALA A 944 19.02 -24.24 -7.64
CA ALA A 944 19.77 -23.99 -8.86
C ALA A 944 20.32 -22.55 -8.94
N ARG A 945 19.62 -21.59 -8.33
CA ARG A 945 20.01 -20.17 -8.29
C ARG A 945 21.01 -19.86 -7.18
N VAL A 946 20.87 -20.48 -6.02
CA VAL A 946 21.72 -20.22 -4.84
C VAL A 946 23.04 -21.01 -4.90
N ARG A 947 23.01 -22.26 -5.40
CA ARG A 947 24.18 -23.17 -5.44
C ARG A 947 25.44 -22.58 -6.08
N PRO A 948 25.38 -21.82 -7.19
CA PRO A 948 26.56 -21.18 -7.77
C PRO A 948 27.27 -20.21 -6.81
N VAL A 949 26.55 -19.64 -5.83
CA VAL A 949 27.09 -18.66 -4.87
C VAL A 949 27.65 -19.37 -3.63
N ILE A 950 26.97 -20.41 -3.14
CA ILE A 950 27.34 -21.11 -1.88
C ILE A 950 28.30 -22.28 -2.07
N GLY A 951 28.54 -22.75 -3.30
CA GLY A 951 29.48 -23.84 -3.57
C GLY A 951 29.08 -25.17 -2.92
N ASN A 952 29.97 -25.77 -2.12
CA ASN A 952 29.74 -27.06 -1.45
C ASN A 952 29.15 -26.94 -0.03
N LEU A 953 28.71 -25.76 0.42
CA LEU A 953 28.32 -25.54 1.81
C LEU A 953 27.18 -26.46 2.31
N GLU A 954 26.22 -26.85 1.47
CA GLU A 954 25.19 -27.86 1.82
C GLU A 954 25.84 -29.17 2.31
N GLN A 955 26.90 -29.63 1.63
CA GLN A 955 27.63 -30.86 1.98
C GLN A 955 28.44 -30.69 3.26
N VAL A 956 28.98 -29.48 3.50
CA VAL A 956 29.70 -29.14 4.72
C VAL A 956 28.76 -29.17 5.93
N HIS A 957 27.55 -28.62 5.81
CA HIS A 957 26.53 -28.67 6.86
C HIS A 957 26.06 -30.11 7.15
N ASP A 958 25.84 -30.90 6.11
CA ASP A 958 25.51 -32.33 6.23
C ASP A 958 26.62 -33.12 6.93
N ALA A 959 27.87 -32.86 6.57
CA ALA A 959 29.03 -33.49 7.17
C ALA A 959 29.16 -33.09 8.65
N ARG A 960 28.96 -31.81 8.98
CA ARG A 960 28.98 -31.31 10.36
C ARG A 960 27.93 -32.00 11.23
N THR A 961 26.72 -32.18 10.71
CA THR A 961 25.65 -32.94 11.39
C THR A 961 26.04 -34.40 11.64
N LYS A 962 26.88 -34.97 10.77
CA LYS A 962 27.46 -36.33 10.88
C LYS A 962 28.82 -36.35 11.58
N GLN A 963 29.23 -35.25 12.23
CA GLN A 963 30.54 -35.09 12.88
C GLN A 963 31.75 -35.36 11.97
N ARG A 964 31.62 -35.08 10.67
CA ARG A 964 32.70 -35.11 9.68
C ARG A 964 33.12 -33.70 9.32
N VAL A 965 34.43 -33.49 9.12
CA VAL A 965 34.97 -32.21 8.67
C VAL A 965 35.16 -32.27 7.15
N LEU A 966 34.47 -31.39 6.43
CA LEU A 966 34.71 -31.15 5.01
C LEU A 966 35.21 -29.72 4.82
N PRO A 967 36.19 -29.48 3.93
CA PRO A 967 36.64 -28.13 3.63
C PRO A 967 35.53 -27.33 2.92
N VAL A 968 35.42 -26.05 3.26
CA VAL A 968 34.54 -25.10 2.56
C VAL A 968 35.15 -24.75 1.21
N VAL A 969 34.36 -24.94 0.15
CA VAL A 969 34.70 -24.62 -1.24
C VAL A 969 33.56 -23.81 -1.83
N SER A 970 33.70 -22.49 -1.79
CA SER A 970 32.78 -21.51 -2.38
C SER A 970 33.56 -20.55 -3.29
N PRO A 971 32.97 -20.07 -4.40
CA PRO A 971 33.67 -19.16 -5.30
C PRO A 971 33.82 -17.78 -4.68
N LYS A 972 34.95 -17.11 -4.98
CA LYS A 972 35.05 -15.67 -4.79
C LYS A 972 34.19 -14.96 -5.83
N MET A 973 33.41 -13.99 -5.37
CA MET A 973 32.48 -13.22 -6.18
C MET A 973 32.54 -11.75 -5.74
N ARG A 974 32.10 -10.87 -6.63
CA ARG A 974 31.84 -9.46 -6.29
C ARG A 974 30.41 -9.34 -5.79
N PHE A 975 30.23 -8.79 -4.59
CA PHE A 975 28.94 -8.57 -3.94
C PHE A 975 28.67 -7.07 -3.82
N THR A 976 27.48 -6.65 -4.20
CA THR A 976 26.95 -5.31 -3.92
C THR A 976 26.06 -5.39 -2.68
N VAL A 977 26.49 -4.76 -1.60
CA VAL A 977 25.86 -4.83 -0.27
C VAL A 977 25.33 -3.45 0.12
N GLU A 978 24.07 -3.36 0.49
CA GLU A 978 23.49 -2.16 1.11
C GLU A 978 23.52 -2.25 2.64
N SER A 979 23.60 -1.10 3.31
CA SER A 979 23.52 -1.00 4.77
C SER A 979 22.43 -0.04 5.23
N TRP A 980 21.79 -0.35 6.36
CA TRP A 980 20.80 0.51 7.03
C TRP A 980 20.82 0.30 8.55
N ILE A 981 20.21 1.22 9.31
CA ILE A 981 20.06 1.11 10.77
C ILE A 981 18.67 0.57 11.10
N ALA A 982 18.58 -0.45 11.95
CA ALA A 982 17.32 -0.94 12.51
C ALA A 982 17.51 -1.35 13.97
N LYS A 983 16.73 -0.75 14.88
CA LYS A 983 16.79 -0.96 16.34
C LYS A 983 18.20 -0.74 16.91
N ASP A 984 18.82 0.38 16.54
CA ASP A 984 20.18 0.79 16.95
C ASP A 984 21.33 -0.09 16.42
N ASP A 985 21.03 -1.21 15.78
CA ASP A 985 22.01 -2.05 15.10
C ASP A 985 22.10 -1.74 13.60
N ARG A 986 23.29 -1.92 13.04
CA ARG A 986 23.53 -1.81 11.60
C ARG A 986 23.30 -3.17 10.93
N TRP A 987 22.52 -3.17 9.86
CA TRP A 987 22.17 -4.34 9.07
C TRP A 987 22.71 -4.20 7.65
N TYR A 988 22.91 -5.36 7.02
CA TYR A 988 23.44 -5.46 5.66
C TYR A 988 22.57 -6.35 4.80
N GLY A 989 22.39 -5.97 3.54
CA GLY A 989 21.52 -6.67 2.58
C GLY A 989 22.21 -6.84 1.24
N LEU A 990 21.98 -7.98 0.61
CA LEU A 990 22.51 -8.29 -0.71
C LEU A 990 21.64 -7.67 -1.80
N LEU A 991 22.21 -6.79 -2.62
CA LEU A 991 21.57 -6.29 -3.83
C LEU A 991 21.90 -7.17 -5.04
N GLU A 992 23.18 -7.49 -5.23
CA GLU A 992 23.66 -8.20 -6.42
C GLU A 992 24.93 -9.00 -6.10
N CYS A 993 25.14 -10.11 -6.81
CA CYS A 993 26.38 -10.85 -6.79
C CYS A 993 26.76 -11.26 -8.21
N THR A 994 28.02 -11.01 -8.60
CA THR A 994 28.54 -11.35 -9.91
C THR A 994 29.82 -12.19 -9.78
N PRO A 995 30.02 -13.23 -10.60
CA PRO A 995 31.32 -13.91 -10.69
C PRO A 995 32.44 -12.90 -11.00
N LEU A 996 33.64 -13.14 -10.44
CA LEU A 996 34.85 -12.38 -10.75
C LEU A 996 35.39 -12.68 -12.15
#